data_AF-A0A523RIF9-F1
#
_entry.id   AF-A0A523RIF9-F1
#
_cell.length_a   1.000
_cell.length_b   1.000
_cell.length_c   1.000
_cell.angle_alpha   90.00
_cell.angle_beta   90.00
_cell.angle_gamma   90.00
#
_symmetry.space_group_name_H-M   'P 1'
#
loop_
_entity.id
_entity.type
_entity.pdbx_description
1 polymer ?
#
loop_
_entity_poly.entity_id
_entity_poly.type
_entity_poly.pdbx_seq_one_letter_code
_entity_poly.pdbx_strand_id
1 'polypeptide(L)'
;MKAYTNVSRKTVGEDRVAICPNFGCEFVSRVRPLKFGFLGFGKYPKCKKHHIPLIYIDERINDFVNAALACLFDKSGLPPSELHESIKSKFPDEFNSFIEGWVYCITVGRGAPIVSHYMDTISNAYLKQLTKKQIKALKKGDDSKPNLVNKAIKEGMDEITIQYTRVLKHLRAHSEILIEHQKLKSFSKSLRNYLNYWQKNMLNDNKIINSSENKCEMTLKEIKLCYDQILNVGTCRCLLGLKPESKKIKKAKITAFDRFSAYHEFFNEGLTVKFTKSDINKLLRETHFKPSVDQMSKKNDLRLNEIELGDFNIFMKKKKKLKIYNFEPTILKNLVIELGEDTMVFLEIQDQNYLQKRNKYSFSSIYSDGDIEFWMKAYKLKYYGGSWQAVFDFIIECNNFFNLKIDIPPYYNGMVPIVKIYCKHNNLNYEEFLIKYGIHKSKQPPTEEDVLEWIKIYQDRELGGSISAIMKYLEKLQGYTLGETTIRRHIKKFFHNGKYTDYFGTDLSYEEWIKIYKRKYFREDIPLDLKIQSHEYILMYNIKKNQYKLIFIKDLENPELLENMDEIQILGISNNLQPKKVNISHFEKNDLQESLEIVCSHGSVIISPDQYLFTIDDDCNIIEIKGCDLKVGMPILMPRILKIDSNDEPLDLINCGKLITSNTTQYIEQNGKKAYRFIKKNSNLGAIIGQYAAEGTMPSKYQPATTISVSVDNNYIQDLQKIIQEVFGLEFQIFARRVTECKNCGSKTIEKGNQNICPKCEDGIYNECYELRTKTKLAKTIFTEGLGLKHTYSYLKEIPSFLYNSPTDCEKSFILSYFKGDGSELDYRNKGGTFELNFVTTSRRLVFGLNLLMKKLGVIMSVRAHKPSNRPNSKKLYQMSIRGSSNFDLLKHHFENLPEIDYTTSDIRTSVNNQILMRKLNLELQKMYGISLRELSNRGIIPKNAQHIATQLKRKTNLSEVLLLKTLDGLRNEKLLTPLVKKLEQVFRKNTFTRIKKIISSKTPNNSYNISVDGIGYCSGTAFVYVKSEEKE
;
A
#
# COMPACT_ATOMS: atom_id res chain seq x y z
N MET A 1 -26.58 41.59 0.75
CA MET A 1 -25.46 41.41 1.71
C MET A 1 -25.95 40.72 2.96
N LYS A 2 -25.24 39.70 3.45
CA LYS A 2 -25.53 39.07 4.75
C LYS A 2 -25.29 40.09 5.86
N ALA A 3 -26.29 40.33 6.70
CA ALA A 3 -26.13 41.19 7.87
C ALA A 3 -25.27 40.45 8.90
N TYR A 4 -24.04 40.91 9.11
CA TYR A 4 -23.19 40.36 10.17
C TYR A 4 -23.65 40.88 11.52
N THR A 5 -23.44 40.07 12.56
CA THR A 5 -23.63 40.53 13.93
C THR A 5 -22.55 41.57 14.22
N ASN A 6 -22.92 42.85 14.20
CA ASN A 6 -21.97 43.90 14.55
C ASN A 6 -21.44 43.62 15.97
N VAL A 7 -20.12 43.59 16.11
CA VAL A 7 -19.44 43.21 17.36
C VAL A 7 -19.80 44.19 18.47
N SER A 8 -20.70 43.80 19.38
CA SER A 8 -21.12 44.65 20.49
C SER A 8 -20.53 44.15 21.79
N ARG A 9 -19.78 45.02 22.47
CA ARG A 9 -19.28 44.75 23.83
C ARG A 9 -20.39 44.62 24.88
N LYS A 10 -21.62 45.04 24.55
CA LYS A 10 -22.80 44.87 25.40
C LYS A 10 -23.37 43.46 25.34
N THR A 11 -23.37 42.85 24.16
CA THR A 11 -24.02 41.55 23.93
C THR A 11 -23.03 40.39 23.97
N VAL A 12 -21.72 40.67 23.88
CA VAL A 12 -20.70 39.62 24.01
C VAL A 12 -20.65 39.15 25.48
N GLY A 13 -21.21 37.97 25.75
CA GLY A 13 -21.23 37.36 27.09
C GLY A 13 -19.88 36.79 27.52
N GLU A 14 -18.90 36.76 26.61
CA GLU A 14 -17.56 36.20 26.83
C GLU A 14 -16.51 36.87 25.93
N ASP A 15 -15.23 36.68 26.28
CA ASP A 15 -14.13 37.21 25.49
C ASP A 15 -14.07 36.54 24.11
N ARG A 16 -14.19 37.34 23.05
CA ARG A 16 -14.11 36.91 21.66
C ARG A 16 -13.02 37.66 20.90
N VAL A 17 -12.68 37.20 19.71
CA VAL A 17 -11.77 37.89 18.80
C VAL A 17 -12.54 38.32 17.56
N ALA A 18 -12.37 39.58 17.17
CA ALA A 18 -13.01 40.15 16.01
C ALA A 18 -11.96 40.64 15.01
N ILE A 19 -12.28 40.53 13.73
CA ILE A 19 -11.43 40.87 12.59
C ILE A 19 -12.09 41.95 11.73
N CYS A 20 -11.28 42.64 10.93
CA CYS A 20 -11.81 43.57 9.94
C CYS A 20 -12.58 42.82 8.83
N PRO A 21 -13.76 43.31 8.41
CA PRO A 21 -14.53 42.71 7.30
C PRO A 21 -13.78 42.68 5.97
N ASN A 22 -12.88 43.65 5.74
CA ASN A 22 -12.14 43.78 4.50
C ASN A 22 -11.03 42.72 4.42
N PHE A 23 -11.05 41.91 3.36
CA PHE A 23 -10.07 40.84 3.18
C PHE A 23 -8.64 41.41 3.11
N GLY A 24 -7.68 40.67 3.68
CA GLY A 24 -6.28 41.11 3.72
C GLY A 24 -5.97 42.21 4.73
N CYS A 25 -6.96 42.70 5.49
CA CYS A 25 -6.68 43.59 6.61
C CYS A 25 -6.18 42.79 7.82
N GLU A 26 -4.97 43.09 8.28
CA GLU A 26 -4.36 42.44 9.46
C GLU A 26 -4.94 42.91 10.80
N PHE A 27 -5.92 43.82 10.78
CA PHE A 27 -6.48 44.37 12.01
C PHE A 27 -7.39 43.35 12.70
N VAL A 28 -6.91 42.84 13.83
CA VAL A 28 -7.59 41.88 14.71
C VAL A 28 -7.60 42.45 16.13
N SER A 29 -8.72 42.31 16.84
CA SER A 29 -8.88 42.84 18.20
C SER A 29 -9.62 41.86 19.11
N ARG A 30 -9.19 41.78 20.37
CA ARG A 30 -9.92 41.07 21.43
C ARG A 30 -11.06 41.94 21.95
N VAL A 31 -12.26 41.39 21.94
CA VAL A 31 -13.50 42.02 22.38
C VAL A 31 -13.84 41.46 23.74
N ARG A 32 -13.81 42.32 24.76
CA ARG A 32 -14.18 41.95 26.13
C ARG A 32 -15.59 42.45 26.47
N PRO A 33 -16.38 41.69 27.24
CA PRO A 33 -17.64 42.16 27.81
C PRO A 33 -17.43 43.45 28.61
N LEU A 34 -18.44 44.31 28.65
CA LEU A 34 -18.44 45.44 29.58
C LEU A 34 -18.62 44.91 31.01
N LYS A 35 -17.80 45.37 31.96
CA LYS A 35 -17.92 45.00 33.39
C LYS A 35 -19.26 45.41 34.00
N PHE A 36 -19.87 46.48 33.47
CA PHE A 36 -21.19 46.98 33.87
C PHE A 36 -22.02 47.20 32.59
N GLY A 37 -22.90 46.23 32.26
CA GLY A 37 -23.60 46.16 30.98
C GLY A 37 -24.47 47.38 30.61
N PHE A 38 -24.83 48.22 31.59
CA PHE A 38 -25.74 49.36 31.42
C PHE A 38 -25.06 50.71 31.14
N LEU A 39 -23.75 50.88 31.42
CA LEU A 39 -23.06 52.19 31.35
C LEU A 39 -22.27 52.46 30.06
N GLY A 40 -22.31 51.58 29.05
CA GLY A 40 -21.58 51.80 27.79
C GLY A 40 -22.47 52.41 26.70
N PHE A 41 -22.16 53.60 26.18
CA PHE A 41 -22.75 54.04 24.90
C PHE A 41 -22.17 53.19 23.75
N GLY A 42 -23.04 52.70 22.86
CA GLY A 42 -22.81 51.60 21.90
C GLY A 42 -21.77 51.85 20.81
N LYS A 43 -20.48 51.94 21.15
CA LYS A 43 -19.40 51.96 20.17
C LYS A 43 -18.97 50.53 19.83
N TYR A 44 -19.43 50.05 18.68
CA TYR A 44 -18.86 48.88 18.01
C TYR A 44 -17.36 49.14 17.77
N PRO A 45 -16.45 48.21 18.12
CA PRO A 45 -15.04 48.38 17.80
C PRO A 45 -14.92 48.46 16.28
N LYS A 46 -14.17 49.45 15.80
CA LYS A 46 -13.94 49.71 14.39
C LYS A 46 -12.51 49.36 14.01
N CYS A 47 -12.30 48.94 12.76
CA CYS A 47 -10.97 48.78 12.20
C CYS A 47 -10.27 50.14 12.17
N LYS A 48 -9.03 50.22 12.67
CA LYS A 48 -8.25 51.48 12.64
C LYS A 48 -7.94 51.96 11.22
N LYS A 49 -7.80 51.03 10.26
CA LYS A 49 -7.44 51.33 8.87
C LYS A 49 -8.65 51.71 8.01
N HIS A 50 -9.78 51.00 8.18
CA HIS A 50 -10.94 51.13 7.30
C HIS A 50 -12.14 51.82 7.96
N HIS A 51 -12.06 52.12 9.27
CA HIS A 51 -13.13 52.76 10.05
C HIS A 51 -14.51 52.07 10.02
N ILE A 52 -14.58 50.81 9.57
CA ILE A 52 -15.76 49.95 9.58
C ILE A 52 -15.84 49.09 10.86
N PRO A 53 -17.04 48.70 11.33
CA PRO A 53 -17.21 47.78 12.45
C PRO A 53 -16.48 46.45 12.25
N LEU A 54 -15.92 45.88 13.32
CA LEU A 54 -15.35 44.54 13.29
C LEU A 54 -16.44 43.46 13.31
N ILE A 55 -16.10 42.27 12.83
CA ILE A 55 -16.95 41.08 12.80
C ILE A 55 -16.23 39.93 13.51
N TYR A 56 -16.94 39.01 14.14
CA TYR A 56 -16.31 37.85 14.76
C TYR A 56 -15.68 36.92 13.73
N ILE A 57 -14.57 36.27 14.13
CA ILE A 57 -13.78 35.44 13.22
C ILE A 57 -14.56 34.21 12.71
N ASP A 58 -15.33 33.59 13.60
CA ASP A 58 -16.14 32.39 13.37
C ASP A 58 -17.28 32.67 12.38
N GLU A 59 -17.74 33.92 12.30
CA GLU A 59 -18.74 34.35 11.33
C GLU A 59 -18.13 34.68 9.96
N ARG A 60 -16.91 35.23 9.92
CA ARG A 60 -16.33 35.82 8.69
C ARG A 60 -15.40 34.90 7.90
N ILE A 61 -14.70 33.97 8.57
CA ILE A 61 -13.65 33.16 7.92
C ILE A 61 -14.20 32.22 6.84
N ASN A 62 -15.42 31.72 7.01
CA ASN A 62 -16.12 30.91 6.01
C ASN A 62 -16.35 31.68 4.70
N ASP A 63 -16.69 32.97 4.77
CA ASP A 63 -16.94 33.78 3.57
C ASP A 63 -15.66 34.05 2.78
N PHE A 64 -14.54 34.25 3.47
CA PHE A 64 -13.23 34.30 2.83
C PHE A 64 -12.92 33.00 2.09
N VAL A 65 -13.16 31.86 2.75
CA VAL A 65 -12.94 30.55 2.13
C VAL A 65 -13.87 30.30 0.96
N ASN A 66 -15.15 30.66 1.05
CA ASN A 66 -16.08 30.55 -0.07
C ASN A 66 -15.61 31.39 -1.25
N ALA A 67 -15.19 32.64 -1.00
CA ALA A 67 -14.66 33.53 -2.03
C ALA A 67 -13.38 32.99 -2.68
N ALA A 68 -12.45 32.48 -1.88
CA ALA A 68 -11.23 31.86 -2.36
C ALA A 68 -11.53 30.61 -3.20
N LEU A 69 -12.40 29.71 -2.72
CA LEU A 69 -12.78 28.51 -3.45
C LEU A 69 -13.51 28.84 -4.76
N ALA A 70 -14.41 29.83 -4.75
CA ALA A 70 -15.06 30.33 -5.95
C ALA A 70 -14.02 30.84 -6.94
N CYS A 71 -13.06 31.67 -6.50
CA CYS A 71 -11.98 32.19 -7.35
C CYS A 71 -11.07 31.08 -7.93
N LEU A 72 -10.61 30.16 -7.08
CA LEU A 72 -9.65 29.13 -7.46
C LEU A 72 -10.23 28.08 -8.40
N PHE A 73 -11.53 27.82 -8.34
CA PHE A 73 -12.18 26.73 -9.07
C PHE A 73 -13.28 27.18 -10.04
N ASP A 74 -13.43 28.49 -10.28
CA ASP A 74 -14.36 29.00 -11.28
C ASP A 74 -14.02 28.51 -12.68
N LYS A 75 -15.05 28.23 -13.48
CA LYS A 75 -14.94 27.72 -14.85
C LYS A 75 -14.26 28.69 -15.79
N SER A 76 -14.29 30.00 -15.49
CA SER A 76 -13.48 31.01 -16.17
C SER A 76 -11.97 30.80 -16.01
N GLY A 77 -11.55 29.93 -15.08
CA GLY A 77 -10.16 29.54 -14.86
C GLY A 77 -9.60 28.59 -15.89
N LEU A 78 -10.46 27.93 -16.67
CA LEU A 78 -10.02 27.20 -17.86
C LEU A 78 -9.48 28.19 -18.91
N PRO A 79 -8.63 27.74 -19.85
CA PRO A 79 -8.13 28.60 -20.91
C PRO A 79 -9.29 29.28 -21.65
N PRO A 80 -9.23 30.60 -21.91
CA PRO A 80 -10.23 31.28 -22.72
C PRO A 80 -10.40 30.61 -24.09
N SER A 81 -11.62 30.69 -24.66
CA SER A 81 -11.95 30.06 -25.94
C SER A 81 -10.95 30.44 -27.03
N GLU A 82 -10.76 31.74 -27.22
CA GLU A 82 -9.82 32.30 -28.20
C GLU A 82 -8.39 31.79 -28.02
N LEU A 83 -7.92 31.65 -26.77
CA LEU A 83 -6.57 31.17 -26.50
C LEU A 83 -6.43 29.71 -26.86
N HIS A 84 -7.32 28.84 -26.38
CA HIS A 84 -7.14 27.41 -26.62
C HIS A 84 -7.37 27.04 -28.09
N GLU A 85 -8.30 27.70 -28.79
CA GLU A 85 -8.50 27.52 -30.23
C GLU A 85 -7.23 27.93 -31.02
N SER A 86 -6.63 29.06 -30.66
CA SER A 86 -5.40 29.52 -31.31
C SER A 86 -4.21 28.59 -31.04
N ILE A 87 -4.08 28.07 -29.82
CA ILE A 87 -3.02 27.10 -29.47
C ILE A 87 -3.24 25.78 -30.20
N LYS A 88 -4.48 25.30 -30.27
CA LYS A 88 -4.84 24.08 -31.00
C LYS A 88 -4.48 24.17 -32.48
N SER A 89 -4.75 25.33 -33.09
CA SER A 89 -4.44 25.58 -34.51
C SER A 89 -2.94 25.73 -34.77
N LYS A 90 -2.21 26.47 -33.91
CA LYS A 90 -0.79 26.82 -34.15
C LYS A 90 0.21 25.82 -33.57
N PHE A 91 -0.17 25.09 -32.53
CA PHE A 91 0.69 24.17 -31.78
C PHE A 91 -0.04 22.86 -31.44
N PRO A 92 -0.55 22.12 -32.45
CA PRO A 92 -1.39 20.92 -32.22
C PRO A 92 -0.67 19.85 -31.38
N ASP A 93 0.63 19.64 -31.60
CA ASP A 93 1.43 18.63 -30.88
C ASP A 93 1.64 18.97 -29.40
N GLU A 94 1.55 20.25 -29.04
CA GLU A 94 1.72 20.73 -27.67
C GLU A 94 0.36 21.03 -26.99
N PHE A 95 -0.76 20.94 -27.71
CA PHE A 95 -2.09 21.33 -27.21
C PHE A 95 -2.50 20.59 -25.93
N ASN A 96 -2.36 19.26 -25.91
CA ASN A 96 -2.68 18.47 -24.72
C ASN A 96 -1.80 18.85 -23.53
N SER A 97 -0.49 19.03 -23.78
CA SER A 97 0.46 19.48 -22.75
C SER A 97 0.13 20.89 -22.25
N PHE A 98 -0.38 21.77 -23.12
CA PHE A 98 -0.85 23.09 -22.78
C PHE A 98 -2.07 23.04 -21.85
N ILE A 99 -3.10 22.27 -22.19
CA ILE A 99 -4.30 22.13 -21.36
C ILE A 99 -3.94 21.53 -19.99
N GLU A 100 -3.16 20.45 -19.96
CA GLU A 100 -2.72 19.82 -18.71
C GLU A 100 -1.86 20.78 -17.87
N GLY A 101 -0.90 21.47 -18.48
CA GLY A 101 -0.09 22.47 -17.78
C GLY A 101 -0.93 23.64 -17.26
N TRP A 102 -1.89 24.12 -18.05
CA TRP A 102 -2.76 25.23 -17.64
C TRP A 102 -3.58 24.86 -16.41
N VAL A 103 -4.30 23.73 -16.45
CA VAL A 103 -5.14 23.27 -15.33
C VAL A 103 -4.29 23.09 -14.07
N TYR A 104 -3.05 22.61 -14.21
CA TYR A 104 -2.12 22.45 -13.10
C TYR A 104 -1.78 23.80 -12.46
N CYS A 105 -1.59 24.83 -13.29
CA CYS A 105 -1.23 26.16 -12.85
C CYS A 105 -2.39 27.01 -12.33
N ILE A 106 -3.68 26.63 -12.54
CA ILE A 106 -4.84 27.45 -12.14
C ILE A 106 -4.76 27.86 -10.67
N THR A 107 -4.58 26.89 -9.76
CA THR A 107 -4.65 27.16 -8.31
C THR A 107 -3.54 28.11 -7.84
N VAL A 108 -2.31 27.91 -8.31
CA VAL A 108 -1.18 28.78 -7.99
C VAL A 108 -1.33 30.15 -8.65
N GLY A 109 -1.70 30.18 -9.93
CA GLY A 109 -1.91 31.37 -10.73
C GLY A 109 -2.98 32.31 -10.20
N ARG A 110 -4.01 31.72 -9.58
CA ARG A 110 -5.14 32.43 -8.97
C ARG A 110 -4.98 32.74 -7.48
N GLY A 111 -3.81 32.46 -6.90
CA GLY A 111 -3.45 32.96 -5.57
C GLY A 111 -3.68 32.01 -4.40
N ALA A 112 -3.73 30.69 -4.62
CA ALA A 112 -3.81 29.72 -3.52
C ALA A 112 -2.73 29.90 -2.42
N PRO A 113 -1.46 30.24 -2.73
CA PRO A 113 -0.46 30.50 -1.68
C PRO A 113 -0.84 31.63 -0.70
N ILE A 114 -1.65 32.59 -1.15
CA ILE A 114 -2.07 33.75 -0.35
C ILE A 114 -3.13 33.34 0.68
N VAL A 115 -3.93 32.32 0.38
CA VAL A 115 -4.90 31.74 1.33
C VAL A 115 -4.17 31.16 2.55
N SER A 116 -3.08 30.41 2.34
CA SER A 116 -2.26 29.89 3.44
C SER A 116 -1.71 31.02 4.29
N HIS A 117 -1.10 32.03 3.66
CA HIS A 117 -0.52 33.16 4.38
C HIS A 117 -1.57 33.93 5.20
N TYR A 118 -2.78 34.12 4.65
CA TYR A 118 -3.88 34.77 5.36
C TYR A 118 -4.35 33.94 6.57
N MET A 119 -4.52 32.63 6.40
CA MET A 119 -4.91 31.72 7.49
C MET A 119 -3.86 31.70 8.60
N ASP A 120 -2.57 31.69 8.25
CA ASP A 120 -1.47 31.75 9.21
C ASP A 120 -1.44 33.08 9.95
N THR A 121 -1.59 34.20 9.22
CA THR A 121 -1.62 35.54 9.82
C THR A 121 -2.79 35.69 10.78
N ILE A 122 -3.97 35.22 10.40
CA ILE A 122 -5.15 35.21 11.27
C ILE A 122 -4.93 34.31 12.49
N SER A 123 -4.45 33.09 12.30
CA SER A 123 -4.20 32.14 13.39
C SER A 123 -3.17 32.70 14.37
N ASN A 124 -2.09 33.29 13.88
CA ASN A 124 -1.05 33.91 14.70
C ASN A 124 -1.56 35.15 15.43
N ALA A 125 -2.34 36.00 14.75
CA ALA A 125 -2.99 37.15 15.38
C ALA A 125 -3.95 36.69 16.49
N TYR A 126 -4.70 35.61 16.25
CA TYR A 126 -5.61 34.99 17.19
C TYR A 126 -4.87 34.47 18.42
N LEU A 127 -3.79 33.69 18.22
CA LEU A 127 -2.95 33.16 19.29
C LEU A 127 -2.30 34.27 20.13
N LYS A 128 -1.90 35.39 19.50
CA LYS A 128 -1.35 36.56 20.21
C LYS A 128 -2.37 37.24 21.14
N GLN A 129 -3.67 37.07 20.93
CA GLN A 129 -4.70 37.58 21.83
C GLN A 129 -4.89 36.72 23.09
N LEU A 130 -4.28 35.52 23.15
CA LEU A 130 -4.41 34.57 24.25
C LEU A 130 -3.34 34.80 25.32
N THR A 131 -3.72 34.64 26.59
CA THR A 131 -2.74 34.65 27.69
C THR A 131 -1.95 33.35 27.74
N LYS A 132 -0.72 33.38 28.29
CA LYS A 132 0.11 32.17 28.49
C LYS A 132 -0.63 31.05 29.24
N LYS A 133 -1.49 31.40 30.21
CA LYS A 133 -2.31 30.44 30.98
C LYS A 133 -3.34 29.73 30.08
N GLN A 134 -4.02 30.47 29.20
CA GLN A 134 -4.99 29.91 28.26
C GLN A 134 -4.32 29.01 27.22
N ILE A 135 -3.15 29.41 26.69
CA ILE A 135 -2.35 28.58 25.78
C ILE A 135 -1.93 27.27 26.46
N LYS A 136 -1.49 27.33 27.73
CA LYS A 136 -1.10 26.13 28.50
C LYS A 136 -2.29 25.22 28.78
N ALA A 137 -3.48 25.76 29.03
CA ALA A 137 -4.71 24.98 29.20
C ALA A 137 -5.14 24.28 27.90
N LEU A 138 -5.14 25.00 26.77
CA LEU A 138 -5.46 24.43 25.44
C LEU A 138 -4.49 23.30 25.06
N LYS A 139 -3.18 23.47 25.30
CA LYS A 139 -2.16 22.44 25.00
C LYS A 139 -2.29 21.18 25.87
N LYS A 140 -2.82 21.29 27.08
CA LYS A 140 -2.95 20.17 28.01
C LYS A 140 -4.21 19.32 27.77
N GLY A 141 -5.12 19.75 26.89
CA GLY A 141 -6.39 19.06 26.67
C GLY A 141 -7.24 18.96 27.94
N ASP A 142 -7.07 19.91 28.86
CA ASP A 142 -7.68 19.86 30.19
C ASP A 142 -9.14 20.38 30.09
N ASP A 143 -10.05 19.50 29.68
CA ASP A 143 -11.49 19.78 29.58
C ASP A 143 -12.19 19.86 30.96
N SER A 144 -11.43 19.70 32.06
CA SER A 144 -11.99 19.49 33.40
C SER A 144 -12.65 20.74 34.02
N LYS A 145 -12.40 21.94 33.47
CA LYS A 145 -13.08 23.19 33.86
C LYS A 145 -13.26 24.11 32.63
N PRO A 146 -14.38 24.03 31.91
CA PRO A 146 -14.65 24.94 30.81
C PRO A 146 -14.98 26.32 31.38
N ASN A 147 -13.96 27.15 31.56
CA ASN A 147 -14.20 28.58 31.69
C ASN A 147 -14.77 29.06 30.35
N LEU A 148 -15.92 29.75 30.32
CA LEU A 148 -16.63 30.17 29.09
C LEU A 148 -15.66 30.82 28.06
N VAL A 149 -14.74 31.63 28.56
CA VAL A 149 -13.63 32.25 27.79
C VAL A 149 -12.80 31.25 26.96
N ASN A 150 -12.56 30.04 27.45
CA ASN A 150 -11.81 29.02 26.71
C ASN A 150 -12.65 28.36 25.60
N LYS A 151 -13.99 28.40 25.71
CA LYS A 151 -14.90 27.78 24.76
C LYS A 151 -14.97 28.59 23.46
N ALA A 152 -15.30 29.88 23.51
CA ALA A 152 -15.34 30.73 22.32
C ALA A 152 -13.99 30.82 21.60
N ILE A 153 -12.91 30.83 22.38
CA ILE A 153 -11.54 30.83 21.86
C ILE A 153 -11.22 29.54 21.11
N LYS A 154 -11.65 28.41 21.67
CA LYS A 154 -11.51 27.09 21.04
C LYS A 154 -12.38 27.01 19.78
N GLU A 155 -13.64 27.44 19.84
CA GLU A 155 -14.56 27.47 18.69
C GLU A 155 -14.00 28.30 17.52
N GLY A 156 -13.43 29.48 17.79
CA GLY A 156 -12.81 30.29 16.74
C GLY A 156 -11.58 29.61 16.10
N MET A 157 -10.71 28.96 16.89
CA MET A 157 -9.58 28.19 16.35
C MET A 157 -10.04 26.95 15.57
N ASP A 158 -11.07 26.27 16.08
CA ASP A 158 -11.66 25.11 15.43
C ASP A 158 -12.26 25.52 14.09
N GLU A 159 -12.96 26.66 14.01
CA GLU A 159 -13.53 27.18 12.76
C GLU A 159 -12.44 27.56 11.73
N ILE A 160 -11.38 28.26 12.15
CA ILE A 160 -10.22 28.52 11.26
C ILE A 160 -9.64 27.19 10.73
N THR A 161 -9.48 26.20 11.61
CA THR A 161 -8.93 24.89 11.27
C THR A 161 -9.83 24.13 10.29
N ILE A 162 -11.15 24.14 10.53
CA ILE A 162 -12.17 23.52 9.67
C ILE A 162 -12.13 24.16 8.28
N GLN A 163 -12.16 25.49 8.21
CA GLN A 163 -12.19 26.23 6.94
C GLN A 163 -10.87 26.08 6.18
N TYR A 164 -9.72 26.11 6.85
CA TYR A 164 -8.44 25.86 6.19
C TYR A 164 -8.34 24.41 5.68
N THR A 165 -8.80 23.44 6.47
CA THR A 165 -8.88 22.03 6.06
C THR A 165 -9.78 21.85 4.82
N ARG A 166 -10.89 22.59 4.74
CA ARG A 166 -11.77 22.60 3.56
C ARG A 166 -11.02 23.08 2.31
N VAL A 167 -10.25 24.16 2.40
CA VAL A 167 -9.39 24.64 1.29
C VAL A 167 -8.39 23.56 0.86
N LEU A 168 -7.65 22.97 1.80
CA LEU A 168 -6.64 21.95 1.51
C LEU A 168 -7.25 20.70 0.85
N LYS A 169 -8.43 20.27 1.31
CA LYS A 169 -9.16 19.16 0.69
C LYS A 169 -9.52 19.46 -0.76
N HIS A 170 -10.00 20.67 -1.06
CA HIS A 170 -10.32 21.07 -2.42
C HIS A 170 -9.08 21.19 -3.31
N LEU A 171 -7.99 21.82 -2.83
CA LEU A 171 -6.73 21.91 -3.55
C LEU A 171 -6.19 20.51 -3.91
N ARG A 172 -6.16 19.61 -2.93
CA ARG A 172 -5.72 18.23 -3.12
C ARG A 172 -6.59 17.46 -4.11
N ALA A 173 -7.92 17.54 -3.95
CA ALA A 173 -8.84 16.90 -4.88
C ALA A 173 -8.64 17.39 -6.31
N HIS A 174 -8.43 18.70 -6.52
CA HIS A 174 -8.19 19.24 -7.85
C HIS A 174 -6.79 18.89 -8.40
N SER A 175 -5.75 18.83 -7.56
CA SER A 175 -4.39 18.49 -8.00
C SER A 175 -4.19 16.99 -8.29
N GLU A 176 -4.81 16.10 -7.50
CA GLU A 176 -4.61 14.64 -7.62
C GLU A 176 -5.59 13.97 -8.59
N ILE A 177 -6.79 14.51 -8.79
CA ILE A 177 -7.86 13.84 -9.58
C ILE A 177 -7.89 14.29 -11.04
N LEU A 178 -7.44 15.51 -11.31
CA LEU A 178 -7.60 16.14 -12.63
C LEU A 178 -6.37 15.99 -13.53
N ILE A 179 -5.16 15.81 -12.98
CA ILE A 179 -3.92 15.84 -13.78
C ILE A 179 -2.87 14.88 -13.21
N GLU A 180 -2.21 14.13 -14.09
CA GLU A 180 -1.03 13.35 -13.75
C GLU A 180 0.22 14.24 -13.91
N HIS A 181 0.73 14.79 -12.80
CA HIS A 181 1.88 15.71 -12.82
C HIS A 181 3.13 15.15 -13.55
N GLN A 182 3.27 13.82 -13.62
CA GLN A 182 4.35 13.14 -14.34
C GLN A 182 4.26 13.31 -15.88
N LYS A 183 3.10 13.71 -16.40
CA LYS A 183 2.87 13.93 -17.84
C LYS A 183 3.20 15.36 -18.30
N LEU A 184 3.48 16.28 -17.37
CA LEU A 184 3.80 17.68 -17.70
C LEU A 184 5.12 17.78 -18.47
N LYS A 185 5.08 18.40 -19.65
CA LYS A 185 6.24 18.63 -20.51
C LYS A 185 6.58 20.11 -20.60
N SER A 186 7.86 20.42 -20.79
CA SER A 186 8.29 21.79 -21.08
C SER A 186 7.83 22.21 -22.48
N PHE A 187 7.29 23.42 -22.60
CA PHE A 187 6.88 23.96 -23.90
C PHE A 187 8.05 24.40 -24.77
N SER A 188 7.84 24.33 -26.08
CA SER A 188 8.75 24.86 -27.09
C SER A 188 8.99 26.37 -26.90
N LYS A 189 10.07 26.88 -27.49
CA LYS A 189 10.35 28.33 -27.47
C LYS A 189 9.26 29.11 -28.20
N SER A 190 8.69 28.55 -29.28
CA SER A 190 7.65 29.18 -30.08
C SER A 190 6.35 29.34 -29.28
N LEU A 191 5.86 28.28 -28.64
CA LEU A 191 4.69 28.33 -27.78
C LEU A 191 4.88 29.30 -26.60
N ARG A 192 6.05 29.30 -25.96
CA ARG A 192 6.37 30.26 -24.88
C ARG A 192 6.34 31.71 -25.37
N ASN A 193 6.87 32.00 -26.55
CA ASN A 193 6.83 33.35 -27.15
C ASN A 193 5.38 33.78 -27.45
N TYR A 194 4.58 32.87 -27.98
CA TYR A 194 3.17 33.12 -28.25
C TYR A 194 2.37 33.43 -26.97
N LEU A 195 2.54 32.62 -25.92
CA LEU A 195 1.91 32.88 -24.61
C LEU A 195 2.38 34.20 -23.97
N ASN A 196 3.66 34.56 -24.16
CA ASN A 196 4.20 35.85 -23.74
C ASN A 196 3.56 37.03 -24.46
N TYR A 197 3.29 36.89 -25.76
CA TYR A 197 2.57 37.89 -26.55
C TYR A 197 1.11 38.01 -26.11
N TRP A 198 0.41 36.87 -25.98
CA TRP A 198 -0.98 36.81 -25.54
C TRP A 198 -1.21 37.51 -24.19
N GLN A 199 -0.38 37.24 -23.17
CA GLN A 199 -0.52 37.90 -21.86
C GLN A 199 -0.32 39.42 -21.92
N LYS A 200 0.51 39.92 -22.86
CA LYS A 200 0.79 41.35 -23.00
C LYS A 200 -0.43 42.07 -23.57
N ASN A 201 -1.08 41.47 -24.58
CA ASN A 201 -2.29 41.98 -25.20
C ASN A 201 -3.46 41.96 -24.22
N MET A 202 -3.71 40.82 -23.54
CA MET A 202 -4.78 40.71 -22.54
C MET A 202 -4.68 41.76 -21.43
N LEU A 203 -3.46 42.12 -20.99
CA LEU A 203 -3.27 43.20 -20.01
C LEU A 203 -3.41 44.61 -20.60
N ASN A 204 -3.14 44.79 -21.89
CA ASN A 204 -3.34 46.07 -22.60
C ASN A 204 -4.82 46.35 -22.85
N ASP A 205 -5.64 45.33 -23.00
CA ASP A 205 -7.06 45.48 -23.34
C ASP A 205 -7.96 45.52 -22.08
N ASN A 206 -7.38 45.33 -20.89
CA ASN A 206 -8.11 45.24 -19.64
C ASN A 206 -8.53 46.62 -19.11
N LYS A 207 -9.84 46.88 -19.11
CA LYS A 207 -10.42 48.17 -18.69
C LYS A 207 -10.11 48.55 -17.24
N ILE A 208 -10.09 47.61 -16.30
CA ILE A 208 -9.79 47.89 -14.87
C ILE A 208 -8.33 48.30 -14.67
N ILE A 209 -7.40 47.74 -15.43
CA ILE A 209 -5.97 48.11 -15.34
C ILE A 209 -5.72 49.50 -15.96
N ASN A 210 -6.47 49.85 -17.01
CA ASN A 210 -6.24 51.08 -17.78
C ASN A 210 -7.13 52.26 -17.36
N SER A 211 -8.16 52.05 -16.54
CA SER A 211 -9.03 53.12 -16.08
C SER A 211 -8.28 54.02 -15.09
N SER A 212 -7.74 55.12 -15.57
CA SER A 212 -7.29 56.23 -14.73
C SER A 212 -8.53 56.96 -14.19
N GLU A 213 -8.98 56.57 -13.00
CA GLU A 213 -9.93 57.30 -12.13
C GLU A 213 -11.34 57.65 -12.66
N ASN A 214 -11.64 57.42 -13.94
CA ASN A 214 -12.97 57.66 -14.50
C ASN A 214 -13.93 56.50 -14.24
N LYS A 215 -15.05 56.82 -13.57
CA LYS A 215 -16.21 55.98 -13.28
C LYS A 215 -16.91 55.52 -14.57
N CYS A 216 -16.29 54.63 -15.35
CA CYS A 216 -17.03 53.89 -16.35
C CYS A 216 -17.97 52.94 -15.59
N GLU A 217 -19.28 53.16 -15.69
CA GLU A 217 -20.28 52.25 -15.12
C GLU A 217 -20.14 50.91 -15.83
N MET A 218 -19.62 49.91 -15.11
CA MET A 218 -19.50 48.54 -15.58
C MET A 218 -20.50 47.67 -14.84
N THR A 219 -21.18 46.78 -15.56
CA THR A 219 -22.00 45.74 -14.97
C THR A 219 -21.13 44.74 -14.18
N LEU A 220 -21.71 44.04 -13.21
CA LEU A 220 -20.97 43.06 -12.40
C LEU A 220 -20.35 41.93 -13.27
N LYS A 221 -20.99 41.58 -14.40
CA LYS A 221 -20.46 40.62 -15.37
C LYS A 221 -19.22 41.15 -16.10
N GLU A 222 -19.20 42.42 -16.48
CA GLU A 222 -18.02 43.05 -17.10
C GLU A 222 -16.87 43.19 -16.11
N ILE A 223 -17.18 43.54 -14.86
CA ILE A 223 -16.18 43.58 -13.77
C ILE A 223 -15.58 42.17 -13.59
N LYS A 224 -16.42 41.13 -13.52
CA LYS A 224 -15.97 39.74 -13.44
C LYS A 224 -15.05 39.38 -14.61
N LEU A 225 -15.43 39.73 -15.84
CA LEU A 225 -14.62 39.45 -17.03
C LEU A 225 -13.21 40.07 -16.91
N CYS A 226 -13.10 41.31 -16.44
CA CYS A 226 -11.80 41.94 -16.23
C CYS A 226 -10.98 41.26 -15.13
N TYR A 227 -11.60 40.81 -14.03
CA TYR A 227 -10.92 40.03 -13.00
C TYR A 227 -10.49 38.63 -13.50
N ASP A 228 -11.30 37.98 -14.32
CA ASP A 228 -11.00 36.70 -14.96
C ASP A 228 -9.76 36.82 -15.86
N GLN A 229 -9.66 37.90 -16.65
CA GLN A 229 -8.47 38.19 -17.47
C GLN A 229 -7.20 38.33 -16.63
N ILE A 230 -7.27 39.09 -15.52
CA ILE A 230 -6.14 39.27 -14.59
C ILE A 230 -5.68 37.92 -14.03
N LEU A 231 -6.62 37.07 -13.63
CA LEU A 231 -6.37 35.75 -13.05
C LEU A 231 -5.84 34.74 -14.08
N ASN A 232 -6.35 34.79 -15.31
CA ASN A 232 -5.90 33.94 -16.41
C ASN A 232 -4.49 34.33 -16.88
N VAL A 233 -4.15 35.61 -16.86
CA VAL A 233 -2.75 36.06 -17.02
C VAL A 233 -1.87 35.52 -15.89
N GLY A 234 -2.33 35.55 -14.64
CA GLY A 234 -1.59 34.96 -13.51
C GLY A 234 -1.32 33.45 -13.69
N THR A 235 -2.31 32.73 -14.21
CA THR A 235 -2.20 31.29 -14.56
C THR A 235 -1.20 31.06 -15.68
N CYS A 236 -1.29 31.83 -16.77
CA CYS A 236 -0.34 31.77 -17.89
C CYS A 236 1.09 32.11 -17.44
N ARG A 237 1.27 33.03 -16.49
CA ARG A 237 2.60 33.36 -15.93
C ARG A 237 3.19 32.19 -15.15
N CYS A 238 2.39 31.52 -14.32
CA CYS A 238 2.83 30.32 -13.60
C CYS A 238 3.22 29.20 -14.58
N LEU A 239 2.43 29.05 -15.64
CA LEU A 239 2.70 28.08 -16.71
C LEU A 239 4.05 28.33 -17.41
N LEU A 240 4.47 29.59 -17.49
CA LEU A 240 5.77 30.01 -18.02
C LEU A 240 6.90 30.01 -16.96
N GLY A 241 6.64 29.53 -15.74
CA GLY A 241 7.62 29.56 -14.64
C GLY A 241 7.87 30.95 -14.05
N LEU A 242 6.97 31.91 -14.27
CA LEU A 242 7.06 33.28 -13.76
C LEU A 242 6.16 33.48 -12.53
N LYS A 243 6.46 34.51 -11.72
CA LYS A 243 5.57 34.91 -10.63
C LYS A 243 4.18 35.32 -11.18
N PRO A 244 3.07 34.85 -10.60
CA PRO A 244 1.72 35.11 -11.10
C PRO A 244 1.36 36.61 -11.18
N GLU A 245 1.88 37.44 -10.28
CA GLU A 245 1.66 38.88 -10.34
C GLU A 245 2.53 39.56 -11.40
N SER A 246 1.88 40.23 -12.36
CA SER A 246 2.58 41.05 -13.36
C SER A 246 2.94 42.44 -12.80
N LYS A 247 3.97 43.08 -13.34
CA LYS A 247 4.34 44.46 -12.96
C LYS A 247 3.19 45.45 -13.21
N LYS A 248 2.37 45.23 -14.24
CA LYS A 248 1.20 46.08 -14.55
C LYS A 248 0.09 45.96 -13.51
N ILE A 249 -0.25 44.74 -13.10
CA ILE A 249 -1.24 44.50 -12.02
C ILE A 249 -0.79 45.18 -10.72
N LYS A 250 0.51 45.09 -10.40
CA LYS A 250 1.08 45.80 -9.24
C LYS A 250 0.96 47.32 -9.34
N LYS A 251 1.19 47.90 -10.53
CA LYS A 251 1.00 49.34 -10.76
C LYS A 251 -0.46 49.77 -10.59
N ALA A 252 -1.41 48.93 -11.00
CA ALA A 252 -2.84 49.13 -10.79
C ALA A 252 -3.30 48.91 -9.33
N LYS A 253 -2.39 48.53 -8.42
CA LYS A 253 -2.66 48.28 -6.98
C LYS A 253 -3.75 47.23 -6.71
N ILE A 254 -4.07 46.37 -7.67
CA ILE A 254 -5.05 45.28 -7.49
C ILE A 254 -4.35 44.12 -6.75
N THR A 255 -4.68 43.94 -5.49
CA THR A 255 -4.12 42.88 -4.65
C THR A 255 -4.87 41.56 -4.86
N ALA A 256 -4.33 40.46 -4.34
CA ALA A 256 -5.06 39.20 -4.29
C ALA A 256 -6.32 39.25 -3.42
N PHE A 257 -6.30 40.06 -2.36
CA PHE A 257 -7.46 40.20 -1.48
C PHE A 257 -8.58 40.99 -2.15
N ASP A 258 -8.26 41.98 -2.99
CA ASP A 258 -9.26 42.67 -3.82
C ASP A 258 -9.94 41.70 -4.78
N ARG A 259 -9.14 40.80 -5.39
CA ARG A 259 -9.65 39.73 -6.26
C ARG A 259 -10.59 38.78 -5.52
N PHE A 260 -10.21 38.31 -4.32
CA PHE A 260 -11.11 37.48 -3.51
C PHE A 260 -12.34 38.25 -3.04
N SER A 261 -12.22 39.55 -2.75
CA SER A 261 -13.37 40.37 -2.36
C SER A 261 -14.38 40.49 -3.51
N ALA A 262 -13.91 40.76 -4.73
CA ALA A 262 -14.76 40.78 -5.92
C ALA A 262 -15.40 39.40 -6.18
N TYR A 263 -14.65 38.31 -6.03
CA TYR A 263 -15.17 36.96 -6.20
C TYR A 263 -16.17 36.52 -5.14
N HIS A 264 -16.13 37.12 -3.94
CA HIS A 264 -17.18 36.93 -2.94
C HIS A 264 -18.51 37.50 -3.45
N GLU A 265 -18.49 38.68 -4.09
CA GLU A 265 -19.69 39.27 -4.70
C GLU A 265 -20.17 38.44 -5.88
N PHE A 266 -19.26 38.00 -6.78
CA PHE A 266 -19.63 37.13 -7.90
C PHE A 266 -20.24 35.80 -7.45
N PHE A 267 -19.73 35.22 -6.37
CA PHE A 267 -20.26 33.99 -5.80
C PHE A 267 -21.68 34.19 -5.26
N ASN A 268 -21.92 35.28 -4.53
CA ASN A 268 -23.25 35.58 -3.98
C ASN A 268 -24.29 35.87 -5.06
N GLU A 269 -23.88 36.47 -6.19
CA GLU A 269 -24.74 36.74 -7.35
C GLU A 269 -24.83 35.56 -8.33
N GLY A 270 -24.27 34.39 -7.98
CA GLY A 270 -24.35 33.18 -8.81
C GLY A 270 -23.57 33.27 -10.13
N LEU A 271 -22.63 34.22 -10.25
CA LEU A 271 -21.80 34.42 -11.45
C LEU A 271 -20.60 33.48 -11.55
N THR A 272 -20.37 32.65 -10.53
CA THR A 272 -19.29 31.66 -10.50
C THR A 272 -19.85 30.25 -10.64
N VAL A 273 -19.19 29.43 -11.46
CA VAL A 273 -19.55 28.04 -11.73
C VAL A 273 -18.29 27.21 -11.59
N LYS A 274 -18.30 26.19 -10.73
CA LYS A 274 -17.13 25.35 -10.54
C LYS A 274 -16.85 24.49 -11.78
N PHE A 275 -15.62 24.45 -12.29
CA PHE A 275 -15.28 23.51 -13.37
C PHE A 275 -15.11 22.07 -12.88
N THR A 276 -15.40 21.13 -13.78
CA THR A 276 -15.38 19.68 -13.56
C THR A 276 -14.37 18.98 -14.46
N LYS A 277 -14.12 17.68 -14.21
CA LYS A 277 -13.32 16.84 -15.12
C LYS A 277 -13.95 16.73 -16.51
N SER A 278 -15.28 16.81 -16.60
CA SER A 278 -15.99 16.79 -17.87
C SER A 278 -15.69 18.04 -18.70
N ASP A 279 -15.60 19.21 -18.07
CA ASP A 279 -15.24 20.46 -18.76
C ASP A 279 -13.83 20.38 -19.36
N ILE A 280 -12.87 19.80 -18.63
CA ILE A 280 -11.49 19.57 -19.11
C ILE A 280 -11.50 18.56 -20.26
N ASN A 281 -12.22 17.45 -20.12
CA ASN A 281 -12.34 16.46 -21.17
C ASN A 281 -12.99 17.04 -22.42
N LYS A 282 -13.96 17.96 -22.29
CA LYS A 282 -14.58 18.65 -23.43
C LYS A 282 -13.54 19.46 -24.21
N LEU A 283 -12.68 20.22 -23.53
CA LEU A 283 -11.56 20.94 -24.17
C LEU A 283 -10.62 20.00 -24.93
N LEU A 284 -10.38 18.80 -24.40
CA LEU A 284 -9.52 17.78 -25.05
C LEU A 284 -10.23 17.00 -26.17
N ARG A 285 -11.56 16.85 -26.11
CA ARG A 285 -12.37 16.02 -27.04
C ARG A 285 -12.91 16.76 -28.24
N GLU A 286 -12.97 18.08 -28.22
CA GLU A 286 -13.32 18.87 -29.42
C GLU A 286 -12.26 18.75 -30.55
N THR A 287 -11.33 17.80 -30.44
CA THR A 287 -10.22 17.44 -31.32
C THR A 287 -10.59 16.83 -32.67
N HIS A 288 -11.86 16.54 -32.94
CA HIS A 288 -12.30 16.15 -34.30
C HIS A 288 -12.57 17.38 -35.16
N PHE A 289 -11.50 18.09 -35.53
CA PHE A 289 -11.55 18.99 -36.67
C PHE A 289 -11.70 18.10 -37.92
N LYS A 290 -12.90 18.02 -38.50
CA LYS A 290 -13.04 17.57 -39.88
C LYS A 290 -12.28 18.60 -40.72
N PRO A 291 -11.17 18.26 -41.40
CA PRO A 291 -10.58 19.19 -42.34
C PRO A 291 -11.66 19.49 -43.38
N SER A 292 -12.15 20.73 -43.42
CA SER A 292 -12.93 21.21 -44.56
C SER A 292 -11.97 21.19 -45.74
N VAL A 293 -12.25 20.35 -46.73
CA VAL A 293 -11.42 20.12 -47.91
C VAL A 293 -11.33 21.35 -48.85
N ASP A 294 -12.02 22.47 -48.57
CA ASP A 294 -12.24 23.53 -49.56
C ASP A 294 -11.44 24.83 -49.43
N GLN A 295 -10.23 24.84 -48.85
CA GLN A 295 -9.40 26.06 -48.86
C GLN A 295 -7.92 25.88 -49.27
N MET A 296 -7.62 24.90 -50.15
CA MET A 296 -6.39 24.94 -50.95
C MET A 296 -6.65 25.54 -52.34
N SER A 297 -7.05 26.81 -52.39
CA SER A 297 -6.82 27.64 -53.57
C SER A 297 -6.93 29.13 -53.22
N LYS A 298 -5.79 29.80 -53.02
CA LYS A 298 -5.43 31.12 -53.58
C LYS A 298 -4.28 31.77 -52.80
N LYS A 299 -3.12 31.76 -53.46
CA LYS A 299 -2.16 32.86 -53.68
C LYS A 299 -1.72 33.79 -52.53
N ASN A 300 -0.40 33.77 -52.37
CA ASN A 300 0.55 34.88 -52.53
C ASN A 300 1.09 35.67 -51.33
N ASP A 301 2.43 35.73 -51.38
CA ASP A 301 3.35 36.82 -51.05
C ASP A 301 3.43 37.34 -49.61
N LEU A 302 4.55 37.01 -48.96
CA LEU A 302 5.40 38.01 -48.29
C LEU A 302 6.81 37.42 -48.04
N ARG A 303 7.80 38.14 -48.58
CA ARG A 303 9.25 37.87 -48.58
C ARG A 303 9.93 38.19 -47.23
N LEU A 304 11.23 37.83 -47.19
CA LEU A 304 12.35 38.29 -46.34
C LEU A 304 12.57 37.46 -45.06
N ASN A 305 13.75 36.92 -44.72
CA ASN A 305 15.09 37.06 -45.29
C ASN A 305 15.99 35.86 -44.94
N GLU A 306 16.99 35.70 -45.81
CA GLU A 306 18.15 34.81 -45.77
C GLU A 306 18.93 34.86 -44.44
N ILE A 307 19.41 33.69 -43.98
CA ILE A 307 20.73 33.56 -43.37
C ILE A 307 21.37 32.29 -43.94
N GLU A 308 22.58 32.50 -44.46
CA GLU A 308 23.42 31.66 -45.31
C GLU A 308 23.81 30.31 -44.67
N LEU A 309 23.77 29.25 -45.48
CA LEU A 309 24.43 27.98 -45.24
C LEU A 309 25.72 27.98 -46.08
N GLY A 310 26.86 28.10 -45.41
CA GLY A 310 28.19 27.96 -46.02
C GLY A 310 28.65 26.50 -46.05
N ASP A 311 29.16 26.11 -47.21
CA ASP A 311 29.54 24.78 -47.64
C ASP A 311 30.80 24.15 -46.99
N PHE A 312 30.82 22.83 -47.14
CA PHE A 312 31.88 21.82 -47.00
C PHE A 312 33.33 22.21 -47.41
N ASN A 313 34.36 21.75 -46.65
CA ASN A 313 35.21 20.56 -46.95
C ASN A 313 36.61 20.53 -46.27
N ILE A 314 36.97 19.34 -45.75
CA ILE A 314 38.29 18.63 -45.73
C ILE A 314 39.54 19.29 -45.08
N PHE A 315 40.14 18.63 -44.07
CA PHE A 315 41.56 18.17 -44.10
C PHE A 315 41.94 17.19 -42.96
N MET A 316 42.87 16.28 -43.29
CA MET A 316 43.45 15.19 -42.48
C MET A 316 44.69 15.59 -41.65
N LYS A 317 45.02 14.76 -40.63
CA LYS A 317 46.29 14.50 -39.87
C LYS A 317 46.54 15.22 -38.53
N LYS A 318 46.71 14.43 -37.44
CA LYS A 318 48.04 13.99 -36.90
C LYS A 318 47.94 12.99 -35.73
N LYS A 319 48.98 12.14 -35.65
CA LYS A 319 49.29 11.00 -34.75
C LYS A 319 49.22 11.28 -33.23
N LYS A 320 48.92 10.24 -32.44
CA LYS A 320 49.69 9.88 -31.22
C LYS A 320 49.54 8.39 -30.84
N LYS A 321 50.66 7.82 -30.38
CA LYS A 321 50.89 6.43 -29.95
C LYS A 321 50.03 6.04 -28.74
N LEU A 322 49.69 4.76 -28.62
CA LEU A 322 49.53 4.09 -27.32
C LEU A 322 50.05 2.64 -27.40
N LYS A 323 51.00 2.33 -26.51
CA LYS A 323 51.45 0.98 -26.14
C LYS A 323 50.35 0.31 -25.31
N ILE A 324 50.11 -0.98 -25.50
CA ILE A 324 49.46 -1.82 -24.48
C ILE A 324 50.30 -3.09 -24.29
N TYR A 325 50.35 -3.51 -23.03
CA TYR A 325 51.23 -4.47 -22.39
C TYR A 325 50.89 -5.93 -22.71
N ASN A 326 51.90 -6.79 -22.52
CA ASN A 326 51.78 -8.24 -22.41
C ASN A 326 50.63 -8.66 -21.50
N PHE A 327 49.84 -9.63 -21.97
CA PHE A 327 49.07 -10.52 -21.13
C PHE A 327 49.48 -11.95 -21.48
N GLU A 328 50.03 -12.67 -20.50
CA GLU A 328 49.92 -14.13 -20.51
C GLU A 328 48.45 -14.51 -20.36
N PRO A 329 48.04 -15.61 -20.99
CA PRO A 329 47.42 -16.65 -20.18
C PRO A 329 48.04 -18.02 -20.45
N THR A 330 48.44 -18.62 -19.34
CA THR A 330 48.48 -20.06 -19.12
C THR A 330 47.13 -20.66 -19.53
N ILE A 331 47.09 -21.38 -20.66
CA ILE A 331 46.33 -22.60 -21.01
C ILE A 331 46.46 -22.75 -22.52
N LEU A 332 47.55 -23.37 -22.98
CA LEU A 332 47.72 -23.97 -24.32
C LEU A 332 49.08 -24.64 -24.28
N LYS A 333 49.10 -25.95 -24.00
CA LYS A 333 50.34 -26.62 -23.62
C LYS A 333 51.11 -27.27 -24.77
N ASN A 334 50.68 -27.18 -26.03
CA ASN A 334 51.50 -27.42 -27.23
C ASN A 334 50.69 -27.03 -28.48
N LEU A 335 51.25 -26.14 -29.30
CA LEU A 335 50.76 -25.85 -30.65
C LEU A 335 51.81 -26.40 -31.62
N VAL A 336 51.47 -27.39 -32.44
CA VAL A 336 52.35 -27.91 -33.50
C VAL A 336 51.82 -27.37 -34.82
N ILE A 337 52.66 -26.62 -35.53
CA ILE A 337 52.38 -26.11 -36.87
C ILE A 337 53.39 -26.78 -37.80
N GLU A 338 52.91 -27.64 -38.70
CA GLU A 338 53.71 -28.11 -39.85
C GLU A 338 53.29 -27.33 -41.08
N LEU A 339 54.27 -26.74 -41.78
CA LEU A 339 54.06 -25.99 -43.01
C LEU A 339 54.64 -26.81 -44.18
N GLY A 340 53.76 -27.25 -45.08
CA GLY A 340 54.12 -27.78 -46.40
C GLY A 340 53.83 -26.76 -47.50
N GLU A 341 54.50 -26.90 -48.65
CA GLU A 341 54.56 -25.89 -49.73
C GLU A 341 53.22 -25.63 -50.46
N ASP A 342 52.18 -26.44 -50.23
CA ASP A 342 50.80 -26.13 -50.63
C ASP A 342 49.92 -25.94 -49.38
N THR A 343 49.63 -24.68 -49.07
CA THR A 343 49.03 -24.20 -47.81
C THR A 343 47.76 -24.97 -47.36
N MET A 344 47.93 -25.98 -46.51
CA MET A 344 46.90 -26.46 -45.58
C MET A 344 47.32 -26.14 -44.15
N VAL A 345 46.47 -25.42 -43.41
CA VAL A 345 46.67 -25.20 -41.98
C VAL A 345 45.87 -26.24 -41.21
N PHE A 346 46.57 -27.14 -40.53
CA PHE A 346 45.95 -28.06 -39.57
C PHE A 346 45.93 -27.41 -38.19
N LEU A 347 44.74 -27.28 -37.61
CA LEU A 347 44.54 -26.74 -36.26
C LEU A 347 44.04 -27.87 -35.36
N GLU A 348 44.94 -28.42 -34.55
CA GLU A 348 44.62 -29.47 -33.58
C GLU A 348 44.57 -28.87 -32.17
N ILE A 349 43.37 -28.83 -31.57
CA ILE A 349 43.15 -28.35 -30.20
C ILE A 349 43.07 -29.56 -29.28
N GLN A 350 44.09 -29.77 -28.44
CA GLN A 350 44.08 -30.81 -27.41
C GLN A 350 43.63 -30.23 -26.07
N ASP A 351 42.33 -30.32 -25.78
CA ASP A 351 41.78 -30.11 -24.43
C ASP A 351 41.43 -31.49 -23.82
N GLN A 352 42.24 -31.91 -22.84
CA GLN A 352 42.09 -33.21 -22.18
C GLN A 352 40.79 -33.34 -21.36
N ASN A 353 40.10 -32.23 -21.03
CA ASN A 353 38.87 -32.30 -20.23
C ASN A 353 37.58 -32.36 -21.08
N TYR A 354 37.65 -32.11 -22.39
CA TYR A 354 36.47 -31.94 -23.24
C TYR A 354 36.20 -33.10 -24.23
N LEU A 355 37.16 -34.03 -24.41
CA LEU A 355 37.10 -35.07 -25.45
C LEU A 355 36.76 -36.46 -24.90
N GLN A 356 35.48 -36.73 -24.62
CA GLN A 356 34.98 -38.11 -24.68
C GLN A 356 33.92 -38.37 -25.74
N LYS A 357 33.45 -37.39 -26.53
CA LYS A 357 32.58 -37.67 -27.69
C LYS A 357 32.81 -36.73 -28.90
N ARG A 358 33.60 -37.24 -29.84
CA ARG A 358 33.54 -37.08 -31.32
C ARG A 358 34.08 -35.83 -32.05
N ASN A 359 34.66 -36.20 -33.21
CA ASN A 359 34.91 -35.56 -34.52
C ASN A 359 35.91 -34.39 -34.63
N LYS A 360 36.98 -34.66 -35.42
CA LYS A 360 37.90 -33.68 -36.01
C LYS A 360 37.13 -32.81 -37.01
N TYR A 361 37.33 -31.49 -36.95
CA TYR A 361 36.80 -30.55 -37.95
C TYR A 361 37.98 -29.94 -38.72
N SER A 362 37.96 -30.04 -40.05
CA SER A 362 38.88 -29.31 -40.91
C SER A 362 38.20 -28.05 -41.45
N PHE A 363 38.93 -26.94 -41.48
CA PHE A 363 38.54 -25.72 -42.19
C PHE A 363 39.50 -25.57 -43.36
N SER A 364 39.01 -25.72 -44.58
CA SER A 364 39.84 -25.78 -45.79
C SER A 364 39.68 -24.56 -46.71
N SER A 365 39.11 -23.45 -46.25
CA SER A 365 38.91 -22.27 -47.11
C SER A 365 38.82 -20.94 -46.35
N ILE A 366 39.24 -19.85 -47.01
CA ILE A 366 39.10 -18.46 -46.57
C ILE A 366 37.67 -18.01 -46.89
N TYR A 367 36.89 -17.66 -45.87
CA TYR A 367 35.50 -17.25 -46.00
C TYR A 367 35.38 -15.72 -45.96
N SER A 368 34.52 -15.13 -46.81
CA SER A 368 34.18 -13.69 -46.76
C SER A 368 32.95 -13.43 -45.88
N ASP A 369 32.70 -12.18 -45.49
CA ASP A 369 31.57 -11.75 -44.65
C ASP A 369 30.19 -12.18 -45.18
N GLY A 370 30.08 -12.45 -46.48
CA GLY A 370 28.89 -12.96 -47.15
C GLY A 370 28.79 -14.48 -47.25
N ASP A 371 29.75 -15.23 -46.73
CA ASP A 371 29.80 -16.68 -46.90
C ASP A 371 28.88 -17.40 -45.91
N ILE A 372 27.72 -17.79 -46.43
CA ILE A 372 26.66 -18.45 -45.68
C ILE A 372 27.16 -19.79 -45.10
N GLU A 373 28.15 -20.45 -45.72
CA GLU A 373 28.66 -21.75 -45.25
C GLU A 373 29.48 -21.60 -43.95
N PHE A 374 30.23 -20.51 -43.81
CA PHE A 374 30.94 -20.14 -42.57
C PHE A 374 29.96 -19.93 -41.41
N TRP A 375 28.94 -19.11 -41.63
CA TRP A 375 27.91 -18.82 -40.62
C TRP A 375 27.14 -20.08 -40.20
N MET A 376 26.94 -21.02 -41.12
CA MET A 376 26.32 -22.32 -40.83
C MET A 376 27.23 -23.24 -40.00
N LYS A 377 28.55 -23.22 -40.21
CA LYS A 377 29.52 -23.94 -39.38
C LYS A 377 29.64 -23.31 -37.98
N ALA A 378 29.64 -21.98 -37.87
CA ALA A 378 29.58 -21.26 -36.59
C ALA A 378 28.28 -21.54 -35.81
N TYR A 379 27.14 -21.65 -36.51
CA TYR A 379 25.86 -22.05 -35.90
C TYR A 379 25.90 -23.50 -35.37
N LYS A 380 26.58 -24.41 -36.08
CA LYS A 380 26.80 -25.80 -35.63
C LYS A 380 27.72 -25.90 -34.41
N LEU A 381 28.75 -25.06 -34.30
CA LEU A 381 29.64 -24.99 -33.12
C LEU A 381 28.88 -24.67 -31.82
N LYS A 382 27.91 -23.75 -31.87
CA LYS A 382 27.00 -23.49 -30.75
C LYS A 382 26.18 -24.74 -30.36
N TYR A 383 25.72 -25.50 -31.35
CA TYR A 383 24.86 -26.68 -31.16
C TYR A 383 25.59 -27.82 -30.43
N TYR A 384 26.92 -27.92 -30.58
CA TYR A 384 27.73 -28.95 -29.92
C TYR A 384 28.22 -28.58 -28.50
N GLY A 385 27.69 -27.51 -27.90
CA GLY A 385 27.91 -27.20 -26.47
C GLY A 385 28.45 -25.79 -26.18
N GLY A 386 28.74 -24.98 -27.21
CA GLY A 386 29.22 -23.60 -27.04
C GLY A 386 28.10 -22.60 -26.72
N SER A 387 28.40 -21.62 -25.86
CA SER A 387 27.54 -20.43 -25.71
C SER A 387 27.68 -19.53 -26.96
N TRP A 388 26.70 -18.67 -27.23
CA TRP A 388 26.87 -17.65 -28.30
C TRP A 388 28.06 -16.73 -28.03
N GLN A 389 28.38 -16.49 -26.76
CA GLN A 389 29.56 -15.73 -26.37
C GLN A 389 30.83 -16.47 -26.79
N ALA A 390 30.91 -17.79 -26.59
CA ALA A 390 32.06 -18.59 -27.02
C ALA A 390 32.23 -18.62 -28.55
N VAL A 391 31.12 -18.66 -29.31
CA VAL A 391 31.17 -18.55 -30.77
C VAL A 391 31.61 -17.15 -31.21
N PHE A 392 31.16 -16.11 -30.52
CA PHE A 392 31.56 -14.73 -30.79
C PHE A 392 33.04 -14.51 -30.48
N ASP A 393 33.50 -14.99 -29.33
CA ASP A 393 34.91 -14.92 -28.91
C ASP A 393 35.80 -15.71 -29.88
N PHE A 394 35.37 -16.89 -30.34
CA PHE A 394 36.06 -17.68 -31.36
C PHE A 394 36.17 -16.94 -32.71
N ILE A 395 35.11 -16.27 -33.17
CA ILE A 395 35.15 -15.48 -34.40
C ILE A 395 36.06 -14.27 -34.24
N ILE A 396 36.06 -13.61 -33.07
CA ILE A 396 36.99 -12.51 -32.76
C ILE A 396 38.44 -13.01 -32.75
N GLU A 397 38.71 -14.17 -32.15
CA GLU A 397 40.04 -14.78 -32.14
C GLU A 397 40.49 -15.11 -33.56
N CYS A 398 39.62 -15.69 -34.39
CA CYS A 398 39.91 -15.93 -35.81
C CYS A 398 40.18 -14.63 -36.58
N ASN A 399 39.37 -13.59 -36.38
CA ASN A 399 39.57 -12.28 -37.00
C ASN A 399 40.92 -11.67 -36.61
N ASN A 400 41.27 -11.74 -35.32
CA ASN A 400 42.55 -11.22 -34.83
C ASN A 400 43.74 -12.05 -35.33
N PHE A 401 43.61 -13.37 -35.39
CA PHE A 401 44.69 -14.28 -35.77
C PHE A 401 44.99 -14.23 -37.28
N PHE A 402 43.96 -14.17 -38.12
CA PHE A 402 44.09 -14.11 -39.58
C PHE A 402 44.06 -12.68 -40.15
N ASN A 403 43.99 -11.66 -39.28
CA ASN A 403 43.87 -10.25 -39.65
C ASN A 403 42.68 -9.96 -40.58
N LEU A 404 41.57 -10.67 -40.35
CA LEU A 404 40.32 -10.53 -41.10
C LEU A 404 39.46 -9.42 -40.48
N LYS A 405 38.76 -8.66 -41.33
CA LYS A 405 37.84 -7.59 -40.92
C LYS A 405 36.38 -8.02 -41.09
N ILE A 406 36.00 -9.17 -40.51
CA ILE A 406 34.63 -9.66 -40.61
C ILE A 406 33.73 -8.87 -39.65
N ASP A 407 32.79 -8.09 -40.17
CA ASP A 407 31.82 -7.34 -39.37
C ASP A 407 30.73 -8.27 -38.84
N ILE A 408 30.66 -8.45 -37.51
CA ILE A 408 29.67 -9.32 -36.88
C ILE A 408 28.40 -8.52 -36.57
N PRO A 409 27.22 -8.89 -37.11
CA PRO A 409 25.97 -8.20 -36.81
C PRO A 409 25.61 -8.29 -35.32
N PRO A 410 25.12 -7.21 -34.69
CA PRO A 410 24.72 -7.23 -33.30
C PRO A 410 23.42 -8.03 -33.13
N TYR A 411 23.54 -9.20 -32.50
CA TYR A 411 22.47 -10.05 -31.94
C TYR A 411 21.63 -10.95 -32.88
N TYR A 412 21.18 -12.05 -32.27
CA TYR A 412 20.43 -13.22 -32.75
C TYR A 412 19.36 -13.01 -33.86
N ASN A 413 18.74 -11.83 -33.94
CA ASN A 413 17.69 -11.55 -34.93
C ASN A 413 18.23 -11.37 -36.36
N GLY A 414 19.52 -11.04 -36.53
CA GLY A 414 20.15 -10.90 -37.84
C GLY A 414 20.41 -12.23 -38.56
N MET A 415 20.49 -13.36 -37.84
CA MET A 415 20.84 -14.67 -38.44
C MET A 415 19.64 -15.47 -38.93
N VAL A 416 18.44 -15.24 -38.40
CA VAL A 416 17.21 -15.93 -38.86
C VAL A 416 16.94 -15.70 -40.35
N PRO A 417 17.05 -14.46 -40.88
CA PRO A 417 16.98 -14.23 -42.32
C PRO A 417 18.05 -14.99 -43.12
N ILE A 418 19.29 -15.05 -42.63
CA ILE A 418 20.42 -15.71 -43.31
C ILE A 418 20.17 -17.23 -43.43
N VAL A 419 19.74 -17.88 -42.34
CA VAL A 419 19.42 -19.32 -42.36
C VAL A 419 18.19 -19.62 -43.22
N LYS A 420 17.18 -18.73 -43.24
CA LYS A 420 16.03 -18.86 -44.15
C LYS A 420 16.45 -18.74 -45.60
N ILE A 421 17.32 -17.80 -45.93
CA ILE A 421 17.89 -17.62 -47.27
C ILE A 421 18.69 -18.85 -47.66
N TYR A 422 19.53 -19.38 -46.77
CA TYR A 422 20.30 -20.61 -47.01
C TYR A 422 19.40 -21.81 -47.31
N CYS A 423 18.38 -22.04 -46.47
CA CYS A 423 17.45 -23.14 -46.66
C CYS A 423 16.69 -22.99 -47.98
N LYS A 424 16.24 -21.78 -48.31
CA LYS A 424 15.59 -21.46 -49.59
C LYS A 424 16.52 -21.69 -50.79
N HIS A 425 17.79 -21.27 -50.71
CA HIS A 425 18.75 -21.38 -51.80
C HIS A 425 19.14 -22.84 -52.09
N ASN A 426 19.20 -23.67 -51.05
CA ASN A 426 19.57 -25.08 -51.15
C ASN A 426 18.36 -26.03 -51.21
N ASN A 427 17.15 -25.49 -51.39
CA ASN A 427 15.89 -26.23 -51.41
C ASN A 427 15.68 -27.13 -50.16
N LEU A 428 16.24 -26.71 -49.02
CA LEU A 428 16.09 -27.36 -47.73
C LEU A 428 14.85 -26.81 -47.02
N ASN A 429 14.10 -27.68 -46.35
CA ASN A 429 12.97 -27.23 -45.55
C ASN A 429 13.48 -26.53 -44.28
N TYR A 430 13.20 -25.23 -44.16
CA TYR A 430 13.62 -24.42 -43.01
C TYR A 430 13.03 -24.94 -41.69
N GLU A 431 11.80 -25.48 -41.70
CA GLU A 431 11.20 -26.12 -40.52
C GLU A 431 11.93 -27.42 -40.16
N GLU A 432 12.24 -28.30 -41.13
CA GLU A 432 13.07 -29.49 -40.85
C GLU A 432 14.47 -29.14 -40.39
N PHE A 433 15.05 -28.06 -40.90
CA PHE A 433 16.34 -27.55 -40.46
C PHE A 433 16.28 -27.08 -38.99
N LEU A 434 15.23 -26.36 -38.60
CA LEU A 434 14.99 -25.97 -37.21
C LEU A 434 14.69 -27.18 -36.32
N ILE A 435 14.04 -28.22 -36.84
CA ILE A 435 13.80 -29.49 -36.13
C ILE A 435 15.12 -30.25 -35.92
N LYS A 436 15.99 -30.26 -36.93
CA LYS A 436 17.27 -30.99 -36.92
C LYS A 436 18.37 -30.27 -36.11
N TYR A 437 18.39 -28.94 -36.10
CA TYR A 437 19.50 -28.13 -35.55
C TYR A 437 19.08 -26.97 -34.64
N GLY A 438 17.78 -26.73 -34.42
CA GLY A 438 17.28 -25.70 -33.51
C GLY A 438 17.22 -26.16 -32.05
N ILE A 439 17.15 -25.21 -31.12
CA ILE A 439 17.04 -25.41 -29.65
C ILE A 439 15.81 -26.24 -29.24
N HIS A 440 14.89 -26.50 -30.16
CA HIS A 440 13.74 -27.34 -29.91
C HIS A 440 14.07 -28.79 -30.24
N LYS A 441 14.41 -29.59 -29.22
CA LYS A 441 13.86 -30.95 -29.16
C LYS A 441 12.33 -30.83 -29.05
N SER A 442 11.66 -30.40 -30.11
CA SER A 442 10.20 -30.36 -30.12
C SER A 442 9.71 -31.77 -30.42
N LYS A 443 9.08 -32.38 -29.40
CA LYS A 443 7.89 -33.17 -29.68
C LYS A 443 6.91 -32.33 -30.52
N GLN A 444 5.98 -33.01 -31.17
CA GLN A 444 4.87 -32.43 -31.91
C GLN A 444 4.29 -31.16 -31.25
N PRO A 445 3.75 -30.22 -32.03
CA PRO A 445 3.10 -29.03 -31.49
C PRO A 445 2.13 -29.38 -30.35
N PRO A 446 2.01 -28.52 -29.32
CA PRO A 446 1.16 -28.79 -28.16
C PRO A 446 -0.27 -29.10 -28.62
N THR A 447 -0.83 -30.15 -28.03
CA THR A 447 -2.23 -30.56 -28.24
C THR A 447 -3.20 -29.50 -27.68
N GLU A 448 -4.48 -29.60 -28.01
CA GLU A 448 -5.48 -28.69 -27.42
C GLU A 448 -5.53 -28.85 -25.90
N GLU A 449 -5.38 -30.07 -25.40
CA GLU A 449 -5.31 -30.42 -23.98
C GLU A 449 -4.09 -29.77 -23.31
N ASP A 450 -2.92 -29.78 -23.96
CA ASP A 450 -1.73 -29.10 -23.43
C ASP A 450 -1.98 -27.59 -23.26
N VAL A 451 -2.62 -26.96 -24.25
CA VAL A 451 -2.90 -25.51 -24.21
C VAL A 451 -3.99 -25.19 -23.18
N LEU A 452 -4.99 -26.05 -23.03
CA LEU A 452 -6.02 -25.94 -21.99
C LEU A 452 -5.39 -25.98 -20.59
N GLU A 453 -4.47 -26.90 -20.36
CA GLU A 453 -3.72 -27.00 -19.10
C GLU A 453 -2.92 -25.72 -18.82
N TRP A 454 -2.31 -25.12 -19.86
CA TRP A 454 -1.61 -23.84 -19.72
C TRP A 454 -2.55 -22.69 -19.37
N ILE A 455 -3.75 -22.67 -19.94
CA ILE A 455 -4.79 -21.69 -19.61
C ILE A 455 -5.21 -21.84 -18.14
N LYS A 456 -5.45 -23.08 -17.67
CA LYS A 456 -5.74 -23.36 -16.25
C LYS A 456 -4.62 -22.88 -15.33
N ILE A 457 -3.36 -23.19 -15.65
CA ILE A 457 -2.19 -22.71 -14.90
C ILE A 457 -2.10 -21.18 -14.89
N TYR A 458 -2.46 -20.51 -16.00
CA TYR A 458 -2.47 -19.05 -16.08
C TYR A 458 -3.60 -18.43 -15.24
N GLN A 459 -4.76 -19.08 -15.17
CA GLN A 459 -5.91 -18.64 -14.38
C GLN A 459 -5.72 -18.92 -12.89
N ASP A 460 -5.00 -19.98 -12.54
CA ASP A 460 -4.75 -20.41 -11.16
C ASP A 460 -3.95 -19.35 -10.37
N ARG A 461 -4.52 -18.93 -9.23
CA ARG A 461 -3.91 -17.95 -8.33
C ARG A 461 -2.73 -18.51 -7.54
N GLU A 462 -2.78 -19.77 -7.15
CA GLU A 462 -1.80 -20.46 -6.32
C GLU A 462 -0.57 -20.87 -7.14
N LEU A 463 -0.74 -21.26 -8.41
CA LEU A 463 0.37 -21.57 -9.32
C LEU A 463 1.10 -20.32 -9.84
N GLY A 464 0.67 -19.13 -9.44
CA GLY A 464 1.31 -17.86 -9.82
C GLY A 464 0.82 -17.27 -11.14
N GLY A 465 -0.16 -17.90 -11.81
CA GLY A 465 -0.96 -17.42 -12.94
C GLY A 465 -0.26 -16.45 -13.89
N SER A 466 0.80 -16.93 -14.53
CA SER A 466 1.63 -16.13 -15.44
C SER A 466 2.24 -17.02 -16.51
N ILE A 467 2.73 -16.43 -17.60
CA ILE A 467 3.48 -17.19 -18.60
C ILE A 467 4.72 -17.86 -17.97
N SER A 468 5.35 -17.22 -16.98
CA SER A 468 6.46 -17.83 -16.25
C SER A 468 6.04 -19.06 -15.43
N ALA A 469 4.79 -19.13 -14.94
CA ALA A 469 4.28 -20.32 -14.28
C ALA A 469 4.14 -21.48 -15.26
N ILE A 470 3.58 -21.22 -16.44
CA ILE A 470 3.49 -22.20 -17.54
C ILE A 470 4.90 -22.66 -17.95
N MET A 471 5.86 -21.74 -18.10
CA MET A 471 7.25 -22.09 -18.42
C MET A 471 7.87 -23.02 -17.37
N LYS A 472 7.64 -22.78 -16.08
CA LYS A 472 8.11 -23.66 -15.00
C LYS A 472 7.43 -25.02 -15.01
N TYR A 473 6.12 -25.05 -15.30
CA TYR A 473 5.37 -26.29 -15.44
C TYR A 473 5.95 -27.15 -16.58
N LEU A 474 6.21 -26.52 -17.73
CA LEU A 474 6.87 -27.15 -18.88
C LEU A 474 8.29 -27.63 -18.54
N GLU A 475 9.08 -26.81 -17.82
CA GLU A 475 10.41 -27.20 -17.35
C GLU A 475 10.36 -28.44 -16.45
N LYS A 476 9.37 -28.51 -15.53
CA LYS A 476 9.20 -29.60 -14.56
C LYS A 476 8.76 -30.91 -15.21
N LEU A 477 7.80 -30.86 -16.14
CA LEU A 477 7.23 -32.07 -16.74
C LEU A 477 7.99 -32.56 -17.97
N GLN A 478 8.48 -31.63 -18.78
CA GLN A 478 8.97 -31.95 -20.12
C GLN A 478 10.48 -31.75 -20.24
N GLY A 479 11.13 -31.19 -19.22
CA GLY A 479 12.59 -30.97 -19.21
C GLY A 479 13.05 -29.90 -20.20
N TYR A 480 12.13 -29.10 -20.74
CA TYR A 480 12.41 -27.96 -21.62
C TYR A 480 11.47 -26.79 -21.35
N THR A 481 11.84 -25.59 -21.81
CA THR A 481 11.03 -24.38 -21.69
C THR A 481 10.67 -23.83 -23.07
N LEU A 482 9.37 -23.77 -23.40
CA LEU A 482 8.90 -22.95 -24.52
C LEU A 482 9.12 -21.46 -24.22
N GLY A 483 9.46 -20.68 -25.24
CA GLY A 483 9.57 -19.23 -25.12
C GLY A 483 8.20 -18.60 -24.83
N GLU A 484 8.19 -17.50 -24.07
CA GLU A 484 6.97 -16.77 -23.70
C GLU A 484 6.10 -16.42 -24.93
N THR A 485 6.72 -15.96 -26.01
CA THR A 485 6.02 -15.61 -27.26
C THR A 485 5.30 -16.81 -27.88
N THR A 486 5.88 -18.01 -27.79
CA THR A 486 5.31 -19.25 -28.33
C THR A 486 4.10 -19.67 -27.50
N ILE A 487 4.22 -19.68 -26.17
CA ILE A 487 3.11 -20.00 -25.25
C ILE A 487 1.93 -19.05 -25.50
N ARG A 488 2.20 -17.73 -25.57
CA ARG A 488 1.17 -16.72 -25.85
C ARG A 488 0.50 -16.93 -27.21
N ARG A 489 1.25 -17.35 -28.23
CA ARG A 489 0.72 -17.61 -29.57
C ARG A 489 -0.25 -18.79 -29.58
N HIS A 490 0.11 -19.90 -28.91
CA HIS A 490 -0.76 -21.06 -28.81
C HIS A 490 -2.03 -20.76 -28.01
N ILE A 491 -1.91 -20.10 -26.86
CA ILE A 491 -3.08 -19.65 -26.10
C ILE A 491 -3.95 -18.73 -26.97
N LYS A 492 -3.37 -17.70 -27.61
CA LYS A 492 -4.15 -16.79 -28.46
C LYS A 492 -4.88 -17.55 -29.59
N LYS A 493 -4.24 -18.53 -30.22
CA LYS A 493 -4.84 -19.38 -31.27
C LYS A 493 -5.99 -20.23 -30.71
N PHE A 494 -5.85 -20.77 -29.50
CA PHE A 494 -6.91 -21.51 -28.80
C PHE A 494 -8.18 -20.66 -28.66
N PHE A 495 -8.05 -19.39 -28.27
CA PHE A 495 -9.16 -18.45 -28.22
C PHE A 495 -9.73 -18.11 -29.61
N HIS A 496 -8.88 -17.84 -30.61
CA HIS A 496 -9.35 -17.49 -31.96
C HIS A 496 -10.12 -18.62 -32.64
N ASN A 497 -9.83 -19.86 -32.25
CA ASN A 497 -10.50 -21.04 -32.76
C ASN A 497 -11.83 -21.36 -32.03
N GLY A 498 -12.30 -20.51 -31.11
CA GLY A 498 -13.52 -20.75 -30.32
C GLY A 498 -13.39 -21.79 -29.21
N LYS A 499 -12.22 -22.43 -29.08
CA LYS A 499 -12.01 -23.56 -28.15
C LYS A 499 -12.23 -23.18 -26.69
N TYR A 500 -11.96 -21.94 -26.31
CA TYR A 500 -12.21 -21.51 -24.94
C TYR A 500 -13.71 -21.62 -24.58
N THR A 501 -14.60 -21.20 -25.47
CA THR A 501 -16.04 -21.30 -25.30
C THR A 501 -16.49 -22.76 -25.22
N ASP A 502 -15.90 -23.63 -26.06
CA ASP A 502 -16.20 -25.06 -26.07
C ASP A 502 -15.89 -25.74 -24.73
N TYR A 503 -14.75 -25.39 -24.10
CA TYR A 503 -14.30 -26.03 -22.86
C TYR A 503 -14.87 -25.39 -21.59
N PHE A 504 -15.10 -24.07 -21.58
CA PHE A 504 -15.49 -23.33 -20.37
C PHE A 504 -16.93 -22.79 -20.40
N GLY A 505 -17.69 -23.03 -21.47
CA GLY A 505 -19.07 -22.57 -21.63
C GLY A 505 -19.24 -21.05 -21.60
N THR A 506 -18.14 -20.30 -21.73
CA THR A 506 -18.10 -18.84 -21.61
C THR A 506 -17.47 -18.25 -22.86
N ASP A 507 -18.25 -17.41 -23.56
CA ASP A 507 -17.76 -16.69 -24.73
C ASP A 507 -16.89 -15.52 -24.29
N LEU A 508 -15.59 -15.66 -24.48
CA LEU A 508 -14.62 -14.73 -23.93
C LEU A 508 -13.45 -14.58 -24.89
N SER A 509 -13.22 -13.37 -25.40
CA SER A 509 -12.12 -13.10 -26.32
C SER A 509 -10.76 -13.20 -25.61
N TYR A 510 -9.68 -13.46 -26.35
CA TYR A 510 -8.33 -13.43 -25.77
C TYR A 510 -8.00 -12.08 -25.14
N GLU A 511 -8.47 -10.95 -25.70
CA GLU A 511 -8.28 -9.63 -25.10
C GLU A 511 -9.02 -9.49 -23.77
N GLU A 512 -10.25 -9.99 -23.65
CA GLU A 512 -11.03 -9.99 -22.41
C GLU A 512 -10.44 -10.94 -21.39
N TRP A 513 -10.00 -12.13 -21.81
CA TRP A 513 -9.36 -13.11 -20.94
C TRP A 513 -8.06 -12.55 -20.38
N ILE A 514 -7.23 -11.99 -21.26
CA ILE A 514 -6.10 -11.18 -20.83
C ILE A 514 -6.61 -10.04 -19.95
N LYS A 515 -7.64 -9.26 -20.24
CA LYS A 515 -8.06 -8.18 -19.33
C LYS A 515 -8.47 -8.65 -17.92
N ILE A 516 -9.11 -9.81 -17.82
CA ILE A 516 -9.53 -10.44 -16.55
C ILE A 516 -8.33 -11.01 -15.80
N TYR A 517 -7.41 -11.67 -16.51
CA TYR A 517 -6.31 -12.46 -15.93
C TYR A 517 -4.90 -11.84 -16.13
N LYS A 518 -4.77 -10.72 -16.86
CA LYS A 518 -3.53 -9.97 -17.10
C LYS A 518 -3.14 -9.36 -15.79
N ARG A 519 -2.33 -10.12 -15.09
CA ARG A 519 -1.37 -9.63 -14.13
C ARG A 519 -0.45 -8.66 -14.89
N LYS A 520 -0.87 -7.39 -15.03
CA LYS A 520 0.11 -6.30 -15.13
C LYS A 520 1.11 -6.60 -14.02
N TYR A 521 2.37 -6.78 -14.40
CA TYR A 521 3.49 -7.08 -13.52
C TYR A 521 3.19 -6.65 -12.08
N PHE A 522 3.05 -7.63 -11.17
CA PHE A 522 2.90 -7.43 -9.71
C PHE A 522 4.10 -6.70 -9.07
N ARG A 523 5.02 -6.17 -9.88
CA ARG A 523 6.09 -5.28 -9.50
C ARG A 523 5.62 -3.84 -9.73
N GLU A 524 5.48 -3.13 -8.61
CA GLU A 524 5.47 -1.67 -8.47
C GLU A 524 4.14 -0.95 -8.40
N ASP A 525 3.02 -1.49 -8.89
CA ASP A 525 1.71 -0.84 -8.75
C ASP A 525 0.57 -1.86 -8.54
N ILE A 526 0.54 -2.50 -7.38
CA ILE A 526 -0.74 -2.51 -6.66
C ILE A 526 -0.72 -1.21 -5.88
N PRO A 527 -1.23 -0.06 -6.41
CA PRO A 527 -1.93 0.81 -5.48
C PRO A 527 -2.90 -0.13 -4.79
N LEU A 528 -2.85 -0.19 -3.45
CA LEU A 528 -3.87 -0.86 -2.66
C LEU A 528 -5.18 -0.60 -3.37
N ASP A 529 -5.69 -1.57 -4.14
CA ASP A 529 -6.89 -1.31 -4.89
C ASP A 529 -7.89 -1.08 -3.77
N LEU A 530 -8.37 0.15 -3.64
CA LEU A 530 -9.37 0.50 -2.63
C LEU A 530 -10.58 -0.43 -2.81
N LYS A 531 -10.73 -1.06 -3.99
CA LYS A 531 -11.69 -2.13 -4.27
C LYS A 531 -11.33 -3.50 -3.69
N ILE A 532 -10.06 -3.90 -3.59
CA ILE A 532 -9.67 -5.17 -2.90
C ILE A 532 -9.85 -5.04 -1.38
N GLN A 533 -9.86 -3.82 -0.84
CA GLN A 533 -10.18 -3.56 0.57
C GLN A 533 -11.67 -3.72 0.93
N SER A 534 -12.55 -4.14 0.01
CA SER A 534 -13.97 -4.34 0.32
C SER A 534 -14.33 -5.75 0.81
N HIS A 535 -13.37 -6.68 0.80
CA HIS A 535 -13.61 -8.08 1.14
C HIS A 535 -12.85 -8.46 2.41
N GLU A 536 -13.51 -9.21 3.29
CA GLU A 536 -12.97 -9.61 4.58
C GLU A 536 -12.36 -11.02 4.54
N TYR A 537 -11.58 -11.35 5.58
CA TYR A 537 -10.98 -12.68 5.74
C TYR A 537 -11.79 -13.54 6.70
N ILE A 538 -11.86 -14.83 6.39
CA ILE A 538 -12.35 -15.88 7.28
C ILE A 538 -11.32 -17.01 7.38
N LEU A 539 -11.38 -17.75 8.49
CA LEU A 539 -10.58 -18.95 8.68
C LEU A 539 -11.43 -20.18 8.35
N MET A 540 -11.06 -20.84 7.27
CA MET A 540 -11.70 -22.05 6.77
C MET A 540 -10.96 -23.28 7.28
N TYR A 541 -11.68 -24.31 7.71
CA TYR A 541 -11.17 -25.60 8.14
C TYR A 541 -11.62 -26.67 7.15
N ASN A 542 -10.67 -27.40 6.57
CA ASN A 542 -10.97 -28.56 5.75
C ASN A 542 -10.90 -29.82 6.62
N ILE A 543 -12.03 -30.51 6.74
CA ILE A 543 -12.19 -31.69 7.60
C ILE A 543 -11.28 -32.83 7.13
N LYS A 544 -11.31 -33.18 5.83
CA LYS A 544 -10.52 -34.30 5.28
C LYS A 544 -9.01 -34.12 5.43
N LYS A 545 -8.53 -32.89 5.23
CA LYS A 545 -7.10 -32.56 5.32
C LYS A 545 -6.67 -32.20 6.74
N ASN A 546 -7.62 -32.07 7.68
CA ASN A 546 -7.39 -31.57 9.03
C ASN A 546 -6.50 -30.30 9.06
N GLN A 547 -6.83 -29.33 8.21
CA GLN A 547 -6.01 -28.13 7.97
C GLN A 547 -6.86 -26.87 7.90
N TYR A 548 -6.32 -25.79 8.46
CA TYR A 548 -6.93 -24.47 8.36
C TYR A 548 -6.31 -23.66 7.23
N LYS A 549 -7.12 -22.87 6.53
CA LYS A 549 -6.70 -21.97 5.46
C LYS A 549 -7.34 -20.60 5.67
N LEU A 550 -6.52 -19.55 5.60
CA LEU A 550 -7.01 -18.19 5.54
C LEU A 550 -7.48 -17.89 4.13
N ILE A 551 -8.75 -17.54 3.96
CA ILE A 551 -9.33 -17.20 2.65
C ILE A 551 -9.96 -15.82 2.69
N PHE A 552 -10.01 -15.14 1.55
CA PHE A 552 -10.92 -14.01 1.39
C PHE A 552 -12.31 -14.56 1.14
N ILE A 553 -13.33 -13.92 1.71
CA ILE A 553 -14.72 -14.36 1.52
C ILE A 553 -15.09 -14.41 0.03
N LYS A 554 -14.62 -13.46 -0.77
CA LYS A 554 -14.81 -13.46 -2.23
C LYS A 554 -14.28 -14.72 -2.92
N ASP A 555 -13.24 -15.34 -2.39
CA ASP A 555 -12.66 -16.51 -3.04
C ASP A 555 -13.63 -17.70 -3.00
N LEU A 556 -14.66 -17.69 -2.14
CA LEU A 556 -15.78 -18.65 -2.16
C LEU A 556 -16.64 -18.57 -3.42
N GLU A 557 -16.49 -17.55 -4.27
CA GLU A 557 -17.08 -17.53 -5.62
C GLU A 557 -16.51 -18.64 -6.53
N ASN A 558 -15.37 -19.25 -6.18
CA ASN A 558 -14.77 -20.33 -6.97
C ASN A 558 -15.57 -21.65 -6.79
N PRO A 559 -16.19 -22.20 -7.85
CA PRO A 559 -16.93 -23.46 -7.77
C PRO A 559 -16.13 -24.62 -7.18
N GLU A 560 -14.82 -24.71 -7.46
CA GLU A 560 -13.96 -25.79 -6.94
C GLU A 560 -13.86 -25.78 -5.40
N LEU A 561 -14.00 -24.61 -4.77
CA LEU A 561 -14.06 -24.50 -3.31
C LEU A 561 -15.46 -24.89 -2.79
N LEU A 562 -16.50 -24.73 -3.61
CA LEU A 562 -17.88 -25.04 -3.26
C LEU A 562 -18.24 -26.52 -3.48
N GLU A 563 -17.58 -27.21 -4.40
CA GLU A 563 -17.82 -28.64 -4.72
C GLU A 563 -17.64 -29.58 -3.50
N ASN A 564 -16.97 -29.13 -2.44
CA ASN A 564 -16.75 -29.89 -1.22
C ASN A 564 -17.18 -29.12 0.05
N MET A 565 -18.27 -28.35 -0.03
CA MET A 565 -18.76 -27.54 1.11
C MET A 565 -19.05 -28.35 2.38
N ASP A 566 -19.51 -29.60 2.23
CA ASP A 566 -19.76 -30.50 3.37
C ASP A 566 -18.47 -30.88 4.13
N GLU A 567 -17.30 -30.67 3.51
CA GLU A 567 -15.99 -30.91 4.12
C GLU A 567 -15.39 -29.64 4.72
N ILE A 568 -16.12 -28.53 4.67
CA ILE A 568 -15.63 -27.21 5.03
C ILE A 568 -16.40 -26.67 6.24
N GLN A 569 -15.65 -26.26 7.25
CA GLN A 569 -16.17 -25.56 8.42
C GLN A 569 -15.50 -24.21 8.58
N ILE A 570 -16.16 -23.28 9.24
CA ILE A 570 -15.57 -22.00 9.65
C ILE A 570 -15.74 -21.79 11.15
N LEU A 571 -15.00 -20.84 11.72
CA LEU A 571 -15.22 -20.44 13.11
C LEU A 571 -16.50 -19.63 13.22
N GLY A 572 -17.36 -19.95 14.17
CA GLY A 572 -18.61 -19.26 14.43
C GLY A 572 -19.09 -19.37 15.87
N ILE A 573 -20.38 -19.13 16.06
CA ILE A 573 -21.03 -19.10 17.37
C ILE A 573 -22.32 -19.93 17.34
N SER A 574 -22.50 -20.76 18.35
CA SER A 574 -23.72 -21.57 18.56
C SER A 574 -24.83 -20.77 19.23
N ASN A 575 -26.04 -21.34 19.25
CA ASN A 575 -27.23 -20.76 19.89
C ASN A 575 -27.05 -20.52 21.40
N ASN A 576 -26.19 -21.30 22.08
CA ASN A 576 -25.82 -21.08 23.48
C ASN A 576 -24.61 -20.14 23.66
N LEU A 577 -24.29 -19.34 22.64
CA LEU A 577 -23.22 -18.35 22.61
C LEU A 577 -21.82 -18.95 22.80
N GLN A 578 -21.59 -20.19 22.40
CA GLN A 578 -20.26 -20.81 22.49
C GLN A 578 -19.53 -20.68 21.15
N PRO A 579 -18.26 -20.24 21.14
CA PRO A 579 -17.42 -20.31 19.95
C PRO A 579 -17.26 -21.79 19.53
N LYS A 580 -17.59 -22.12 18.28
CA LYS A 580 -17.44 -23.47 17.72
C LYS A 580 -17.06 -23.43 16.24
N LYS A 581 -16.68 -24.58 15.68
CA LYS A 581 -16.71 -24.80 14.23
C LYS A 581 -18.17 -24.91 13.79
N VAL A 582 -18.54 -24.23 12.71
CA VAL A 582 -19.87 -24.26 12.08
C VAL A 582 -19.73 -24.71 10.63
N ASN A 583 -20.68 -25.51 10.14
CA ASN A 583 -20.77 -25.90 8.75
C ASN A 583 -21.35 -24.75 7.93
N ILE A 584 -20.89 -24.57 6.69
CA ILE A 584 -21.46 -23.59 5.77
C ILE A 584 -22.65 -24.23 5.06
N SER A 585 -23.87 -23.74 5.30
CA SER A 585 -25.08 -24.24 4.66
C SER A 585 -25.35 -23.55 3.32
N HIS A 586 -25.04 -22.26 3.24
CA HIS A 586 -25.25 -21.47 2.02
C HIS A 586 -24.23 -20.33 1.93
N PHE A 587 -23.89 -19.97 0.70
CA PHE A 587 -23.09 -18.80 0.39
C PHE A 587 -23.82 -17.98 -0.65
N GLU A 588 -24.10 -16.73 -0.33
CA GLU A 588 -24.82 -15.81 -1.20
C GLU A 588 -23.95 -14.61 -1.53
N LYS A 589 -23.95 -14.28 -2.81
CA LYS A 589 -23.32 -13.08 -3.34
C LYS A 589 -24.42 -12.06 -3.62
N ASN A 590 -24.40 -10.97 -2.87
CA ASN A 590 -25.37 -9.90 -3.02
C ASN A 590 -24.89 -8.87 -4.05
N ASP A 591 -25.85 -8.10 -4.57
CA ASP A 591 -25.61 -7.02 -5.51
C ASP A 591 -24.64 -5.95 -4.97
N LEU A 592 -24.14 -5.12 -5.88
CA LEU A 592 -23.22 -4.02 -5.56
C LEU A 592 -23.83 -3.05 -4.54
N GLN A 593 -23.34 -3.09 -3.31
CA GLN A 593 -23.75 -2.18 -2.24
C GLN A 593 -22.54 -1.43 -1.65
N GLU A 594 -22.81 -0.35 -0.92
CA GLU A 594 -21.78 0.27 -0.08
C GLU A 594 -21.29 -0.73 0.98
N SER A 595 -20.03 -0.63 1.38
CA SER A 595 -19.47 -1.44 2.47
C SER A 595 -19.03 -0.55 3.63
N LEU A 596 -19.14 -1.07 4.84
CA LEU A 596 -18.77 -0.40 6.08
C LEU A 596 -17.53 -1.10 6.68
N GLU A 597 -16.37 -0.43 6.70
CA GLU A 597 -15.23 -0.86 7.51
C GLU A 597 -15.46 -0.39 8.96
N ILE A 598 -15.79 -1.34 9.82
CA ILE A 598 -15.95 -1.15 11.26
C ILE A 598 -14.58 -1.33 11.91
N VAL A 599 -13.94 -0.20 12.24
CA VAL A 599 -12.64 -0.17 12.92
C VAL A 599 -12.87 -0.25 14.43
N CYS A 600 -12.32 -1.31 15.01
CA CYS A 600 -12.51 -1.76 16.38
C CYS A 600 -11.24 -1.57 17.21
N SER A 601 -11.31 -1.80 18.52
CA SER A 601 -10.14 -1.71 19.40
C SER A 601 -9.16 -2.87 19.17
N HIS A 602 -9.68 -4.03 18.75
CA HIS A 602 -8.93 -5.28 18.57
C HIS A 602 -8.76 -5.68 17.09
N GLY A 603 -9.04 -4.78 16.14
CA GLY A 603 -8.95 -5.08 14.70
C GLY A 603 -9.98 -4.31 13.88
N SER A 604 -10.37 -4.85 12.73
CA SER A 604 -11.45 -4.34 11.90
C SER A 604 -12.24 -5.48 11.26
N VAL A 605 -13.47 -5.19 10.86
CA VAL A 605 -14.32 -6.05 10.04
C VAL A 605 -15.02 -5.19 8.98
N ILE A 606 -15.22 -5.73 7.79
CA ILE A 606 -15.96 -5.11 6.71
C ILE A 606 -17.26 -5.88 6.53
N ILE A 607 -18.37 -5.15 6.56
CA ILE A 607 -19.72 -5.68 6.40
C ILE A 607 -20.53 -4.80 5.45
N SER A 608 -21.65 -5.29 4.93
CA SER A 608 -22.65 -4.44 4.29
C SER A 608 -23.57 -3.76 5.34
N PRO A 609 -24.26 -2.66 4.98
CA PRO A 609 -25.14 -1.94 5.88
C PRO A 609 -26.31 -2.77 6.45
N ASP A 610 -26.77 -3.78 5.71
CA ASP A 610 -27.88 -4.68 6.03
C ASP A 610 -27.48 -5.86 6.92
N GLN A 611 -26.20 -6.25 6.92
CA GLN A 611 -25.68 -7.30 7.79
C GLN A 611 -25.79 -6.94 9.27
N TYR A 612 -26.03 -7.95 10.11
CA TYR A 612 -26.16 -7.78 11.56
C TYR A 612 -24.90 -8.22 12.29
N LEU A 613 -24.57 -7.48 13.35
CA LEU A 613 -23.58 -7.84 14.36
C LEU A 613 -24.28 -8.06 15.71
N PHE A 614 -23.57 -8.66 16.66
CA PHE A 614 -24.06 -8.85 18.02
C PHE A 614 -23.49 -7.79 18.97
N THR A 615 -24.36 -7.16 19.77
CA THR A 615 -24.02 -6.24 20.87
C THR A 615 -24.69 -6.72 22.16
N ILE A 616 -24.55 -5.96 23.25
CA ILE A 616 -25.11 -6.28 24.57
C ILE A 616 -25.88 -5.08 25.10
N ASP A 617 -27.04 -5.35 25.69
CA ASP A 617 -27.85 -4.35 26.39
C ASP A 617 -27.47 -4.20 27.87
N ASP A 618 -28.18 -3.32 28.58
CA ASP A 618 -27.96 -3.07 30.01
C ASP A 618 -28.48 -4.21 30.92
N ASP A 619 -29.16 -5.22 30.36
CA ASP A 619 -29.69 -6.42 31.03
C ASP A 619 -28.86 -7.68 30.74
N CYS A 620 -27.70 -7.51 30.11
CA CYS A 620 -26.79 -8.58 29.71
C CYS A 620 -27.41 -9.55 28.67
N ASN A 621 -28.41 -9.10 27.90
CA ASN A 621 -28.90 -9.84 26.75
C ASN A 621 -28.04 -9.50 25.53
N ILE A 622 -27.71 -10.52 24.75
CA ILE A 622 -27.10 -10.33 23.44
C ILE A 622 -28.21 -9.92 22.48
N ILE A 623 -28.05 -8.78 21.82
CA ILE A 623 -29.00 -8.26 20.85
C ILE A 623 -28.30 -8.07 19.51
N GLU A 624 -29.09 -8.13 18.45
CA GLU A 624 -28.62 -7.95 17.09
C GLU A 624 -28.71 -6.48 16.70
N ILE A 625 -27.76 -6.01 15.90
CA ILE A 625 -27.77 -4.64 15.39
C ILE A 625 -27.28 -4.61 13.94
N LYS A 626 -28.02 -3.92 13.07
CA LYS A 626 -27.66 -3.74 11.66
C LYS A 626 -26.40 -2.89 11.53
N GLY A 627 -25.65 -3.13 10.46
CA GLY A 627 -24.45 -2.37 10.10
C GLY A 627 -24.68 -0.86 10.03
N CYS A 628 -25.82 -0.43 9.48
CA CYS A 628 -26.20 0.98 9.37
C CYS A 628 -26.52 1.65 10.72
N ASP A 629 -26.92 0.88 11.74
CA ASP A 629 -27.30 1.39 13.06
C ASP A 629 -26.11 1.44 14.05
N LEU A 630 -24.95 0.93 13.63
CA LEU A 630 -23.72 0.94 14.43
C LEU A 630 -23.25 2.36 14.75
N LYS A 631 -22.82 2.57 16.01
CA LYS A 631 -22.31 3.86 16.47
C LYS A 631 -20.91 3.72 17.07
N VAL A 632 -20.09 4.76 16.90
CA VAL A 632 -18.78 4.83 17.55
C VAL A 632 -18.96 4.71 19.06
N GLY A 633 -18.16 3.83 19.66
CA GLY A 633 -18.16 3.56 21.08
C GLY A 633 -19.01 2.36 21.51
N MET A 634 -19.83 1.79 20.61
CA MET A 634 -20.63 0.60 20.87
C MET A 634 -19.75 -0.65 21.07
N PRO A 635 -20.07 -1.53 22.03
CA PRO A 635 -19.41 -2.83 22.18
C PRO A 635 -19.96 -3.83 21.14
N ILE A 636 -19.09 -4.64 20.56
CA ILE A 636 -19.46 -5.67 19.58
C ILE A 636 -18.85 -6.99 20.01
N LEU A 637 -19.65 -8.06 19.98
CA LEU A 637 -19.30 -9.39 20.45
C LEU A 637 -18.21 -10.01 19.57
N MET A 638 -17.23 -10.64 20.21
CA MET A 638 -16.16 -11.41 19.58
C MET A 638 -15.75 -12.58 20.51
N PRO A 639 -15.12 -13.66 20.00
CA PRO A 639 -14.62 -14.72 20.85
C PRO A 639 -13.49 -14.19 21.73
N ARG A 640 -13.49 -14.60 22.99
CA ARG A 640 -12.37 -14.39 23.92
C ARG A 640 -11.31 -15.46 23.73
N ILE A 641 -11.75 -16.72 23.72
CA ILE A 641 -10.90 -17.90 23.59
C ILE A 641 -11.40 -18.72 22.40
N LEU A 642 -10.48 -19.11 21.52
CA LEU A 642 -10.76 -20.02 20.42
C LEU A 642 -10.14 -21.38 20.73
N LYS A 643 -10.98 -22.42 20.78
CA LYS A 643 -10.51 -23.80 20.89
C LYS A 643 -10.30 -24.34 19.49
N ILE A 644 -9.07 -24.73 19.20
CA ILE A 644 -8.67 -25.37 17.94
C ILE A 644 -7.91 -26.62 18.30
N ASP A 645 -8.38 -27.76 17.80
CA ASP A 645 -7.76 -29.06 18.00
C ASP A 645 -6.37 -29.07 17.36
N SER A 646 -5.37 -29.62 18.04
CA SER A 646 -4.01 -29.72 17.52
C SER A 646 -3.89 -30.85 16.49
N ASN A 647 -3.14 -30.60 15.44
CA ASN A 647 -2.69 -31.55 14.43
C ASN A 647 -1.16 -31.63 14.50
N ASP A 648 -0.65 -32.73 15.07
CA ASP A 648 0.77 -33.04 15.23
C ASP A 648 1.38 -33.82 14.05
N GLU A 649 0.60 -34.16 13.03
CA GLU A 649 1.09 -34.85 11.84
C GLU A 649 2.24 -34.05 11.20
N PRO A 650 3.34 -34.71 10.80
CA PRO A 650 4.46 -34.03 10.19
C PRO A 650 4.07 -33.42 8.84
N LEU A 651 4.71 -32.31 8.49
CA LEU A 651 4.57 -31.72 7.16
C LEU A 651 5.26 -32.62 6.14
N ASP A 652 4.59 -32.92 5.03
CA ASP A 652 5.17 -33.68 3.93
C ASP A 652 5.64 -32.74 2.80
N LEU A 653 6.95 -32.70 2.60
CA LEU A 653 7.60 -31.87 1.58
C LEU A 653 7.76 -32.58 0.23
N ILE A 654 7.08 -33.71 -0.03
CA ILE A 654 7.21 -34.48 -1.28
C ILE A 654 7.10 -33.63 -2.55
N ASN A 655 6.28 -32.58 -2.53
CA ASN A 655 6.07 -31.70 -3.68
C ASN A 655 7.26 -30.77 -3.98
N CYS A 656 8.24 -30.68 -3.07
CA CYS A 656 9.35 -29.73 -3.14
C CYS A 656 10.59 -30.26 -3.86
N GLY A 657 10.66 -31.55 -4.20
CA GLY A 657 11.84 -32.13 -4.86
C GLY A 657 11.68 -33.60 -5.23
N LYS A 658 12.74 -34.20 -5.77
CA LYS A 658 12.77 -35.64 -6.07
C LYS A 658 12.92 -36.44 -4.79
N LEU A 659 12.08 -37.46 -4.59
CA LEU A 659 12.19 -38.36 -3.44
C LEU A 659 13.46 -39.22 -3.52
N ILE A 660 14.22 -39.27 -2.42
CA ILE A 660 15.38 -40.14 -2.22
C ILE A 660 15.25 -40.81 -0.86
N THR A 661 15.60 -42.10 -0.79
CA THR A 661 15.62 -42.85 0.47
C THR A 661 17.05 -43.24 0.78
N SER A 662 17.50 -42.96 2.00
CA SER A 662 18.83 -43.34 2.51
C SER A 662 18.68 -43.82 3.95
N ASN A 663 19.11 -45.05 4.24
CA ASN A 663 19.08 -45.63 5.58
C ASN A 663 17.74 -45.43 6.30
N THR A 664 16.62 -45.81 5.65
CA THR A 664 15.22 -45.63 6.10
C THR A 664 14.69 -44.20 6.18
N THR A 665 15.56 -43.19 6.11
CA THR A 665 15.15 -41.78 6.10
C THR A 665 14.82 -41.32 4.69
N GLN A 666 13.69 -40.62 4.54
CA GLN A 666 13.27 -40.04 3.27
C GLN A 666 13.67 -38.57 3.16
N TYR A 667 14.26 -38.24 2.02
CA TYR A 667 14.73 -36.93 1.65
C TYR A 667 14.05 -36.47 0.37
N ILE A 668 14.02 -35.16 0.19
CA ILE A 668 13.77 -34.51 -1.09
C ILE A 668 15.07 -33.91 -1.59
N GLU A 669 15.34 -34.05 -2.89
CA GLU A 669 16.52 -33.50 -3.54
C GLU A 669 16.14 -32.56 -4.68
N GLN A 670 16.85 -31.45 -4.76
CA GLN A 670 16.81 -30.55 -5.90
C GLN A 670 18.20 -29.95 -6.10
N ASN A 671 18.73 -30.05 -7.33
CA ASN A 671 20.05 -29.53 -7.72
C ASN A 671 21.19 -30.01 -6.79
N GLY A 672 21.21 -31.30 -6.44
CA GLY A 672 22.24 -31.91 -5.60
C GLY A 672 22.23 -31.47 -4.13
N LYS A 673 21.21 -30.70 -3.70
CA LYS A 673 20.96 -30.40 -2.29
C LYS A 673 19.81 -31.25 -1.80
N LYS A 674 19.94 -31.78 -0.58
CA LYS A 674 18.96 -32.66 0.06
C LYS A 674 18.34 -31.96 1.28
N ALA A 675 17.09 -32.29 1.58
CA ALA A 675 16.39 -31.89 2.80
C ALA A 675 15.51 -33.04 3.28
N TYR A 676 15.14 -33.05 4.56
CA TYR A 676 14.19 -34.05 5.07
C TYR A 676 12.83 -33.89 4.40
N ARG A 677 12.17 -35.01 4.06
CA ARG A 677 10.81 -34.99 3.52
C ARG A 677 9.79 -34.62 4.59
N PHE A 678 9.87 -35.25 5.75
CA PHE A 678 8.90 -35.09 6.83
C PHE A 678 9.43 -34.13 7.90
N ILE A 679 8.70 -33.05 8.17
CA ILE A 679 9.08 -32.04 9.15
C ILE A 679 8.12 -32.06 10.33
N LYS A 680 8.63 -32.36 11.53
CA LYS A 680 7.83 -32.33 12.77
C LYS A 680 7.44 -30.90 13.12
N LYS A 681 6.19 -30.70 13.55
CA LYS A 681 5.67 -29.40 14.03
C LYS A 681 6.02 -29.18 15.50
N ASN A 682 7.28 -28.89 15.80
CA ASN A 682 7.79 -28.68 17.16
C ASN A 682 8.21 -27.22 17.41
N SER A 683 8.75 -26.95 18.61
CA SER A 683 9.28 -25.63 18.99
C SER A 683 10.33 -25.10 18.00
N ASN A 684 11.23 -25.96 17.52
CA ASN A 684 12.28 -25.60 16.57
C ASN A 684 11.69 -25.08 15.24
N LEU A 685 10.70 -25.79 14.66
CA LEU A 685 10.00 -25.30 13.48
C LEU A 685 9.29 -23.97 13.78
N GLY A 686 8.58 -23.89 14.90
CA GLY A 686 7.93 -22.65 15.34
C GLY A 686 8.90 -21.47 15.38
N ALA A 687 10.09 -21.66 15.97
CA ALA A 687 11.11 -20.63 16.12
C ALA A 687 11.59 -20.09 14.76
N ILE A 688 11.87 -20.99 13.81
CA ILE A 688 12.31 -20.65 12.46
C ILE A 688 11.25 -19.81 11.74
N ILE A 689 9.99 -20.23 11.81
CA ILE A 689 8.88 -19.57 11.12
C ILE A 689 8.56 -18.22 11.78
N GLY A 690 8.69 -18.11 13.10
CA GLY A 690 8.52 -16.87 13.85
C GLY A 690 9.54 -15.81 13.43
N GLN A 691 10.81 -16.21 13.35
CA GLN A 691 11.88 -15.36 12.85
C GLN A 691 11.67 -14.93 11.40
N TYR A 692 11.27 -15.87 10.52
CA TYR A 692 10.96 -15.53 9.15
C TYR A 692 9.81 -14.52 9.05
N ALA A 693 8.74 -14.71 9.83
CA ALA A 693 7.59 -13.81 9.83
C ALA A 693 7.97 -12.39 10.27
N ALA A 694 8.87 -12.24 11.24
CA ALA A 694 9.41 -10.95 11.66
C ALA A 694 10.40 -10.38 10.61
N GLU A 695 11.57 -10.99 10.49
CA GLU A 695 12.74 -10.42 9.81
C GLU A 695 13.06 -11.07 8.46
N GLY A 696 12.50 -12.25 8.18
CA GLY A 696 12.83 -13.01 6.98
C GLY A 696 12.39 -12.37 5.67
N THR A 697 13.13 -12.70 4.60
CA THR A 697 12.84 -12.31 3.22
C THR A 697 13.06 -13.49 2.27
N MET A 698 12.19 -13.59 1.25
CA MET A 698 12.29 -14.64 0.23
C MET A 698 12.97 -14.11 -1.05
N PRO A 699 13.59 -15.00 -1.86
CA PRO A 699 14.35 -14.57 -3.01
C PRO A 699 13.53 -13.81 -4.05
N SER A 700 14.02 -12.65 -4.44
CA SER A 700 13.49 -11.78 -5.51
C SER A 700 14.57 -11.47 -6.56
N LYS A 701 14.23 -10.75 -7.64
CA LYS A 701 15.23 -10.27 -8.61
C LYS A 701 16.33 -9.43 -7.95
N TYR A 702 16.01 -8.75 -6.84
CA TYR A 702 16.93 -7.86 -6.12
C TYR A 702 17.65 -8.55 -4.95
N GLN A 703 17.13 -9.67 -4.47
CA GLN A 703 17.71 -10.45 -3.37
C GLN A 703 17.68 -11.92 -3.76
N PRO A 704 18.77 -12.52 -4.27
CA PRO A 704 18.75 -13.89 -4.77
C PRO A 704 18.75 -14.96 -3.66
N ALA A 705 18.85 -14.55 -2.39
CA ALA A 705 18.93 -15.44 -1.24
C ALA A 705 17.64 -15.43 -0.41
N THR A 706 17.34 -16.58 0.21
CA THR A 706 16.31 -16.74 1.24
C THR A 706 16.95 -16.36 2.56
N THR A 707 16.46 -15.31 3.22
CA THR A 707 16.90 -14.88 4.55
C THR A 707 15.84 -15.27 5.57
N ILE A 708 16.25 -15.94 6.65
CA ILE A 708 15.33 -16.35 7.73
C ILE A 708 15.30 -15.31 8.84
N SER A 709 16.46 -14.79 9.23
CA SER A 709 16.58 -13.87 10.35
C SER A 709 17.71 -12.88 10.11
N VAL A 710 17.58 -11.74 10.77
CA VAL A 710 18.54 -10.64 10.81
C VAL A 710 18.62 -10.21 12.28
N SER A 711 19.80 -10.30 12.90
CA SER A 711 19.96 -10.00 14.33
C SER A 711 21.30 -9.34 14.61
N VAL A 712 21.42 -8.59 15.70
CA VAL A 712 22.70 -8.09 16.22
C VAL A 712 23.40 -9.09 17.16
N ASP A 713 22.69 -10.15 17.56
CA ASP A 713 23.21 -11.22 18.41
C ASP A 713 23.68 -12.39 17.54
N ASN A 714 25.00 -12.57 17.44
CA ASN A 714 25.61 -13.64 16.65
C ASN A 714 25.32 -15.04 17.23
N ASN A 715 25.35 -15.18 18.56
CA ASN A 715 25.12 -16.48 19.21
C ASN A 715 23.71 -16.97 18.90
N TYR A 716 22.73 -16.06 18.97
CA TYR A 716 21.37 -16.37 18.58
C TYR A 716 21.25 -16.85 17.12
N ILE A 717 21.96 -16.21 16.19
CA ILE A 717 21.95 -16.60 14.77
C ILE A 717 22.65 -17.93 14.54
N GLN A 718 23.74 -18.23 15.26
CA GLN A 718 24.41 -19.52 15.23
C GLN A 718 23.53 -20.65 15.76
N ASP A 719 22.79 -20.41 16.84
CA ASP A 719 21.86 -21.40 17.36
C ASP A 719 20.69 -21.63 16.40
N LEU A 720 20.15 -20.56 15.80
CA LEU A 720 19.11 -20.68 14.78
C LEU A 720 19.61 -21.43 13.53
N GLN A 721 20.88 -21.25 13.14
CA GLN A 721 21.50 -22.01 12.05
C GLN A 721 21.52 -23.52 12.34
N LYS A 722 21.93 -23.92 13.55
CA LYS A 722 21.92 -25.33 13.98
C LYS A 722 20.50 -25.90 13.95
N ILE A 723 19.53 -25.17 14.51
CA ILE A 723 18.11 -25.55 14.50
C ILE A 723 17.60 -25.77 13.07
N ILE A 724 17.94 -24.89 12.11
CA ILE A 724 17.55 -25.08 10.70
C ILE A 724 18.16 -26.33 10.09
N GLN A 725 19.45 -26.59 10.37
CA GLN A 725 20.12 -27.79 9.89
C GLN A 725 19.48 -29.06 10.48
N GLU A 726 19.11 -29.04 11.75
CA GLU A 726 18.41 -30.15 12.41
C GLU A 726 17.00 -30.38 11.86
N VAL A 727 16.23 -29.31 11.65
CA VAL A 727 14.83 -29.40 11.21
C VAL A 727 14.73 -29.78 9.73
N PHE A 728 15.53 -29.15 8.86
CA PHE A 728 15.39 -29.30 7.41
C PHE A 728 16.51 -30.12 6.77
N GLY A 729 17.64 -30.34 7.45
CA GLY A 729 18.84 -30.91 6.82
C GLY A 729 19.52 -29.95 5.83
N LEU A 730 19.21 -28.65 5.91
CA LEU A 730 19.67 -27.62 4.97
C LEU A 730 20.69 -26.68 5.59
N GLU A 731 21.79 -26.48 4.86
CA GLU A 731 22.82 -25.52 5.25
C GLU A 731 22.40 -24.09 4.92
N PHE A 732 22.43 -23.25 5.94
CA PHE A 732 22.34 -21.80 5.84
C PHE A 732 23.68 -21.18 6.22
N GLN A 733 23.97 -20.02 5.66
CA GLN A 733 25.21 -19.29 5.91
C GLN A 733 24.90 -18.02 6.70
N ILE A 734 25.78 -17.70 7.64
CA ILE A 734 25.75 -16.46 8.40
C ILE A 734 26.55 -15.42 7.65
N PHE A 735 25.95 -14.27 7.39
CA PHE A 735 26.61 -13.13 6.76
C PHE A 735 26.59 -11.94 7.69
N ALA A 736 27.78 -11.51 8.13
CA ALA A 736 27.93 -10.25 8.84
C ALA A 736 27.76 -9.07 7.87
N ARG A 737 26.97 -8.09 8.28
CA ARG A 737 26.71 -6.84 7.58
C ARG A 737 26.80 -5.70 8.58
N ARG A 738 27.55 -4.65 8.25
CA ARG A 738 27.59 -3.43 9.06
C ARG A 738 26.29 -2.64 8.90
N VAL A 739 25.67 -2.28 10.02
CA VAL A 739 24.50 -1.39 10.02
C VAL A 739 24.96 0.00 9.63
N THR A 740 24.34 0.59 8.60
CA THR A 740 24.74 1.90 8.07
C THR A 740 24.26 3.07 8.92
N GLU A 741 23.41 2.86 9.94
CA GLU A 741 22.72 3.92 10.69
C GLU A 741 23.13 3.92 12.17
N CYS A 742 23.69 5.03 12.65
CA CYS A 742 24.12 5.18 14.04
C CYS A 742 22.91 5.32 14.98
N LYS A 743 22.87 4.54 16.08
CA LYS A 743 21.80 4.59 17.10
C LYS A 743 21.66 5.94 17.80
N ASN A 744 22.77 6.63 18.07
CA ASN A 744 22.75 7.88 18.85
C ASN A 744 22.23 9.07 18.05
N CYS A 745 22.63 9.21 16.79
CA CYS A 745 22.31 10.41 16.00
C CYS A 745 21.52 10.13 14.71
N GLY A 746 21.25 8.85 14.38
CA GLY A 746 20.56 8.45 13.15
C GLY A 746 21.37 8.69 11.87
N SER A 747 22.67 8.99 11.96
CA SER A 747 23.48 9.25 10.78
C SER A 747 23.65 7.98 9.96
N LYS A 748 23.34 8.07 8.66
CA LYS A 748 23.61 7.00 7.69
C LYS A 748 25.00 7.20 7.07
N THR A 749 25.95 6.30 7.31
CA THR A 749 27.21 6.26 6.55
C THR A 749 27.06 5.30 5.36
N ILE A 750 27.46 5.79 4.19
CA ILE A 750 27.49 5.01 2.94
C ILE A 750 28.86 4.32 2.76
N GLU A 751 29.85 4.65 3.60
CA GLU A 751 31.22 4.24 3.38
C GLU A 751 31.54 2.88 4.00
N LYS A 752 32.14 2.02 3.18
CA LYS A 752 32.80 0.76 3.56
C LYS A 752 34.10 1.04 4.35
N GLY A 753 34.05 1.91 5.36
CA GLY A 753 35.18 2.24 6.22
C GLY A 753 35.35 1.21 7.35
N ASN A 754 36.59 0.95 7.75
CA ASN A 754 36.96 -0.02 8.80
C ASN A 754 36.76 0.49 10.24
N GLN A 755 36.17 1.67 10.44
CA GLN A 755 36.01 2.25 11.77
C GLN A 755 34.60 2.01 12.32
N ASN A 756 34.52 1.42 13.52
CA ASN A 756 33.25 1.12 14.23
C ASN A 756 32.62 2.35 14.90
N ILE A 757 33.20 3.54 14.74
CA ILE A 757 32.80 4.76 15.44
C ILE A 757 32.03 5.67 14.48
N CYS A 758 30.88 6.15 14.94
CA CYS A 758 30.07 7.16 14.29
C CYS A 758 30.90 8.43 14.10
N PRO A 759 31.16 8.89 12.87
CA PRO A 759 31.96 10.10 12.65
C PRO A 759 31.28 11.38 13.17
N LYS A 760 30.00 11.31 13.55
CA LYS A 760 29.25 12.43 14.16
C LYS A 760 29.12 12.34 15.67
N CYS A 761 29.40 11.19 16.24
CA CYS A 761 29.19 10.87 17.63
C CYS A 761 30.39 10.03 18.01
N GLU A 762 31.40 10.64 18.61
CA GLU A 762 32.67 9.99 18.98
C GLU A 762 32.45 8.71 19.83
N ASP A 763 31.25 8.55 20.43
CA ASP A 763 30.83 7.36 21.21
C ASP A 763 29.81 6.43 20.51
N GLY A 764 29.35 6.75 19.30
CA GLY A 764 28.30 5.97 18.62
C GLY A 764 28.86 4.74 17.91
N ILE A 765 28.57 3.53 18.37
CA ILE A 765 29.06 2.30 17.73
C ILE A 765 28.11 1.85 16.60
N TYR A 766 28.64 1.59 15.40
CA TYR A 766 27.91 0.85 14.37
C TYR A 766 27.90 -0.64 14.75
N ASN A 767 26.75 -1.20 15.07
CA ASN A 767 26.65 -2.62 15.37
C ASN A 767 26.78 -3.45 14.08
N GLU A 768 27.50 -4.56 14.18
CA GLU A 768 27.41 -5.62 13.20
C GLU A 768 26.04 -6.30 13.32
N CYS A 769 25.47 -6.66 12.18
CA CYS A 769 24.24 -7.40 12.09
C CYS A 769 24.49 -8.66 11.27
N TYR A 770 23.96 -9.78 11.73
CA TYR A 770 24.16 -11.11 11.19
C TYR A 770 22.89 -11.55 10.47
N GLU A 771 23.00 -11.79 9.15
CA GLU A 771 21.92 -12.32 8.32
C GLU A 771 22.10 -13.84 8.17
N LEU A 772 21.07 -14.62 8.51
CA LEU A 772 21.04 -16.06 8.27
C LEU A 772 20.33 -16.35 6.95
N ARG A 773 21.07 -16.74 5.91
CA ARG A 773 20.52 -16.87 4.56
C ARG A 773 21.12 -18.01 3.74
N THR A 774 20.40 -18.42 2.70
CA THR A 774 20.85 -19.44 1.74
C THR A 774 20.45 -19.07 0.32
N LYS A 775 21.23 -19.52 -0.68
CA LYS A 775 20.92 -19.33 -2.10
C LYS A 775 20.34 -20.59 -2.75
N THR A 776 20.09 -21.64 -1.98
CA THR A 776 19.65 -22.93 -2.53
C THR A 776 18.22 -22.82 -3.07
N LYS A 777 18.00 -23.34 -4.29
CA LYS A 777 16.67 -23.42 -4.91
C LYS A 777 15.73 -24.30 -4.06
N LEU A 778 16.28 -25.36 -3.44
CA LEU A 778 15.54 -26.25 -2.56
C LEU A 778 14.99 -25.52 -1.33
N ALA A 779 15.79 -24.73 -0.61
CA ALA A 779 15.30 -23.97 0.54
C ALA A 779 14.20 -22.99 0.14
N LYS A 780 14.35 -22.31 -1.00
CA LYS A 780 13.27 -21.49 -1.56
C LYS A 780 12.03 -22.36 -1.71
N THR A 781 12.08 -23.43 -2.51
CA THR A 781 10.93 -24.30 -2.80
C THR A 781 10.29 -24.86 -1.52
N ILE A 782 11.06 -25.28 -0.51
CA ILE A 782 10.51 -25.75 0.77
C ILE A 782 9.74 -24.64 1.48
N PHE A 783 10.35 -23.48 1.66
CA PHE A 783 9.69 -22.38 2.38
C PHE A 783 8.48 -21.86 1.59
N THR A 784 8.54 -21.88 0.26
CA THR A 784 7.51 -21.34 -0.60
C THR A 784 6.33 -22.30 -0.81
N GLU A 785 6.62 -23.51 -1.28
CA GLU A 785 5.63 -24.50 -1.73
C GLU A 785 5.32 -25.50 -0.60
N GLY A 786 6.32 -25.90 0.18
CA GLY A 786 6.15 -26.84 1.28
C GLY A 786 5.50 -26.21 2.53
N LEU A 787 5.97 -25.02 2.91
CA LEU A 787 5.49 -24.29 4.08
C LEU A 787 4.48 -23.20 3.75
N GLY A 788 4.24 -22.91 2.47
CA GLY A 788 3.28 -21.91 2.02
C GLY A 788 3.65 -20.45 2.32
N LEU A 789 4.93 -20.12 2.58
CA LEU A 789 5.34 -18.77 2.96
C LEU A 789 5.40 -17.84 1.75
N LYS A 790 4.61 -16.76 1.70
CA LYS A 790 4.54 -15.84 0.55
C LYS A 790 5.80 -14.96 0.38
N HIS A 791 6.18 -14.67 -0.88
CA HIS A 791 7.59 -14.61 -1.31
C HIS A 791 8.30 -13.26 -1.45
N THR A 792 7.82 -12.11 -0.98
CA THR A 792 8.58 -10.89 -1.36
C THR A 792 8.35 -9.64 -0.56
N TYR A 793 7.16 -9.46 -0.01
CA TYR A 793 6.80 -8.19 0.56
C TYR A 793 6.22 -8.34 1.96
N SER A 794 6.65 -7.46 2.85
CA SER A 794 6.21 -7.39 4.24
C SER A 794 4.69 -7.36 4.39
N TYR A 795 3.97 -6.68 3.48
CA TYR A 795 2.50 -6.57 3.50
C TYR A 795 1.75 -7.83 3.04
N LEU A 796 2.46 -8.82 2.48
CA LEU A 796 1.91 -10.12 2.06
C LEU A 796 2.27 -11.25 3.02
N LYS A 797 3.13 -11.00 4.03
CA LYS A 797 3.46 -12.00 5.05
C LYS A 797 2.18 -12.46 5.74
N GLU A 798 2.09 -13.75 6.06
CA GLU A 798 0.95 -14.34 6.76
C GLU A 798 1.44 -15.52 7.59
N ILE A 799 0.60 -15.96 8.54
CA ILE A 799 0.85 -17.20 9.28
C ILE A 799 0.57 -18.38 8.33
N PRO A 800 1.50 -19.35 8.19
CA PRO A 800 1.25 -20.57 7.45
C PRO A 800 0.01 -21.32 7.93
N SER A 801 -0.72 -21.92 7.00
CA SER A 801 -1.93 -22.71 7.26
C SER A 801 -1.73 -23.76 8.36
N PHE A 802 -0.63 -24.51 8.30
CA PHE A 802 -0.33 -25.59 9.25
C PHE A 802 -0.15 -25.10 10.68
N LEU A 803 0.17 -23.83 10.89
CA LEU A 803 0.46 -23.30 12.22
C LEU A 803 -0.81 -22.98 13.02
N TYR A 804 -1.95 -22.78 12.37
CA TYR A 804 -3.21 -22.46 13.05
C TYR A 804 -3.73 -23.59 13.95
N ASN A 805 -3.38 -24.83 13.62
CA ASN A 805 -3.67 -26.03 14.39
C ASN A 805 -2.41 -26.86 14.66
N SER A 806 -1.26 -26.22 14.85
CA SER A 806 -0.05 -26.97 15.24
C SER A 806 -0.06 -27.31 16.74
N PRO A 807 0.82 -28.20 17.21
CA PRO A 807 1.00 -28.42 18.65
C PRO A 807 1.33 -27.10 19.37
N THR A 808 0.80 -26.92 20.57
CA THR A 808 0.88 -25.66 21.31
C THR A 808 2.32 -25.15 21.48
N ASP A 809 3.30 -26.03 21.63
CA ASP A 809 4.70 -25.63 21.79
C ASP A 809 5.33 -25.08 20.49
N CYS A 810 4.88 -25.56 19.33
CA CYS A 810 5.22 -24.96 18.02
C CYS A 810 4.66 -23.53 17.93
N GLU A 811 3.40 -23.33 18.33
CA GLU A 811 2.72 -22.04 18.30
C GLU A 811 3.35 -21.02 19.26
N LYS A 812 3.62 -21.45 20.50
CA LYS A 812 4.32 -20.66 21.52
C LYS A 812 5.70 -20.23 21.02
N SER A 813 6.48 -21.17 20.49
CA SER A 813 7.82 -20.87 19.99
C SER A 813 7.79 -19.94 18.77
N PHE A 814 6.79 -20.09 17.89
CA PHE A 814 6.55 -19.12 16.82
C PHE A 814 6.30 -17.71 17.37
N ILE A 815 5.41 -17.57 18.35
CA ILE A 815 5.07 -16.27 18.95
C ILE A 815 6.30 -15.62 19.58
N LEU A 816 7.04 -16.37 20.41
CA LEU A 816 8.25 -15.87 21.07
C LEU A 816 9.31 -15.43 20.05
N SER A 817 9.58 -16.28 19.06
CA SER A 817 10.55 -15.95 18.03
C SER A 817 10.10 -14.79 17.15
N TYR A 818 8.80 -14.62 16.90
CA TYR A 818 8.29 -13.40 16.24
C TYR A 818 8.54 -12.16 17.10
N PHE A 819 8.26 -12.22 18.42
CA PHE A 819 8.49 -11.12 19.36
C PHE A 819 9.95 -10.68 19.42
N LYS A 820 10.85 -11.66 19.53
CA LYS A 820 12.29 -11.43 19.53
C LYS A 820 12.76 -10.81 18.22
N GLY A 821 12.23 -11.27 17.09
CA GLY A 821 12.58 -10.76 15.75
C GLY A 821 12.16 -9.31 15.54
N ASP A 822 10.89 -8.96 15.82
CA ASP A 822 10.33 -7.60 15.62
C ASP A 822 10.91 -6.57 16.62
N GLY A 823 11.69 -7.02 17.61
CA GLY A 823 12.37 -6.17 18.60
C GLY A 823 11.50 -5.74 19.80
N SER A 824 10.35 -6.39 20.01
CA SER A 824 9.39 -6.00 21.04
C SER A 824 9.84 -6.31 22.48
N GLU A 825 10.81 -7.21 22.67
CA GLU A 825 11.36 -7.55 23.99
C GLU A 825 12.05 -6.34 24.67
N LEU A 826 12.46 -5.34 23.91
CA LEU A 826 13.10 -4.12 24.45
C LEU A 826 12.10 -3.09 24.97
N ASP A 827 10.84 -3.14 24.51
CA ASP A 827 9.79 -2.18 24.89
C ASP A 827 9.37 -2.32 26.36
N TYR A 828 9.61 -3.49 26.98
CA TYR A 828 9.30 -3.79 28.38
C TYR A 828 10.05 -2.93 29.40
N ARG A 829 11.33 -2.61 29.13
CA ARG A 829 12.24 -2.08 30.16
C ARG A 829 12.20 -0.56 30.30
N ASN A 830 11.69 0.15 29.29
CA ASN A 830 11.88 1.60 29.17
C ASN A 830 10.68 2.45 29.62
N LYS A 831 9.52 1.85 29.97
CA LYS A 831 8.26 2.58 30.25
C LYS A 831 7.71 2.42 31.67
N GLY A 832 8.57 2.59 32.68
CA GLY A 832 8.14 2.95 34.04
C GLY A 832 7.10 2.03 34.69
N GLY A 833 7.22 0.71 34.52
CA GLY A 833 6.45 -0.27 35.30
C GLY A 833 5.13 -0.76 34.69
N THR A 834 4.84 -0.54 33.39
CA THR A 834 3.64 -1.09 32.75
C THR A 834 3.97 -2.16 31.70
N PHE A 835 3.26 -3.30 31.74
CA PHE A 835 3.39 -4.34 30.71
C PHE A 835 2.81 -3.86 29.39
N GLU A 836 3.68 -3.67 28.40
CA GLU A 836 3.30 -3.33 27.05
C GLU A 836 4.23 -4.00 26.04
N LEU A 837 3.66 -4.90 25.24
CA LEU A 837 4.23 -5.40 24.00
C LEU A 837 3.68 -4.59 22.83
N ASN A 838 4.55 -4.09 21.95
CA ASN A 838 4.16 -3.49 20.68
C ASN A 838 4.84 -4.17 19.51
N PHE A 839 4.09 -4.30 18.43
CA PHE A 839 4.57 -4.83 17.16
C PHE A 839 4.05 -3.99 16.02
N VAL A 840 4.79 -3.94 14.91
CA VAL A 840 4.34 -3.19 13.74
C VAL A 840 4.47 -4.04 12.50
N THR A 841 3.37 -4.22 11.78
CA THR A 841 3.38 -4.87 10.47
C THR A 841 2.64 -4.06 9.42
N THR A 842 2.98 -4.29 8.16
CA THR A 842 2.20 -3.79 7.01
C THR A 842 1.20 -4.83 6.51
N SER A 843 1.24 -6.07 7.02
CA SER A 843 0.37 -7.14 6.57
C SER A 843 -0.87 -7.29 7.44
N ARG A 844 -2.04 -7.04 6.84
CA ARG A 844 -3.34 -7.34 7.46
C ARG A 844 -3.53 -8.83 7.72
N ARG A 845 -2.94 -9.71 6.91
CA ARG A 845 -3.04 -11.18 7.06
C ARG A 845 -2.23 -11.68 8.25
N LEU A 846 -1.05 -11.09 8.46
CA LEU A 846 -0.25 -11.39 9.63
C LEU A 846 -0.95 -10.93 10.91
N VAL A 847 -1.59 -9.75 10.88
CA VAL A 847 -2.45 -9.28 12.00
C VAL A 847 -3.56 -10.29 12.30
N PHE A 848 -4.26 -10.78 11.27
CA PHE A 848 -5.30 -11.79 11.44
C PHE A 848 -4.75 -13.04 12.14
N GLY A 849 -3.67 -13.62 11.62
CA GLY A 849 -3.11 -14.85 12.16
C GLY A 849 -2.51 -14.69 13.56
N LEU A 850 -1.80 -13.59 13.82
CA LEU A 850 -1.30 -13.29 15.17
C LEU A 850 -2.45 -13.11 16.17
N ASN A 851 -3.52 -12.40 15.80
CA ASN A 851 -4.66 -12.23 16.69
C ASN A 851 -5.39 -13.56 16.95
N LEU A 852 -5.45 -14.47 15.96
CA LEU A 852 -5.95 -15.83 16.17
C LEU A 852 -5.11 -16.58 17.21
N LEU A 853 -3.79 -16.65 17.00
CA LEU A 853 -2.89 -17.38 17.90
C LEU A 853 -2.93 -16.82 19.32
N MET A 854 -3.00 -15.49 19.48
CA MET A 854 -3.20 -14.86 20.79
C MET A 854 -4.53 -15.26 21.44
N LYS A 855 -5.62 -15.31 20.67
CA LYS A 855 -6.93 -15.77 21.16
C LYS A 855 -6.95 -17.24 21.56
N LYS A 856 -6.12 -18.11 20.96
CA LYS A 856 -5.95 -19.50 21.44
C LYS A 856 -5.35 -19.54 22.85
N LEU A 857 -4.45 -18.61 23.16
CA LEU A 857 -3.86 -18.41 24.49
C LEU A 857 -4.76 -17.58 25.44
N GLY A 858 -5.93 -17.15 24.97
CA GLY A 858 -6.85 -16.28 25.72
C GLY A 858 -6.37 -14.83 25.89
N VAL A 859 -5.30 -14.45 25.19
CA VAL A 859 -4.69 -13.11 25.23
C VAL A 859 -5.42 -12.17 24.29
N ILE A 860 -5.76 -10.98 24.78
CA ILE A 860 -6.47 -9.96 23.99
C ILE A 860 -5.46 -8.94 23.47
N MET A 861 -5.33 -8.88 22.14
CA MET A 861 -4.45 -7.95 21.44
C MET A 861 -5.25 -6.77 20.88
N SER A 862 -4.76 -5.55 21.13
CA SER A 862 -5.27 -4.34 20.50
C SER A 862 -4.61 -4.13 19.14
N VAL A 863 -5.37 -3.61 18.17
CA VAL A 863 -4.85 -3.33 16.82
C VAL A 863 -5.23 -1.92 16.43
N ARG A 864 -4.21 -1.09 16.15
CA ARG A 864 -4.37 0.27 15.65
C ARG A 864 -3.76 0.38 14.27
N ALA A 865 -4.61 0.62 13.28
CA ALA A 865 -4.14 0.92 11.94
C ALA A 865 -3.94 2.44 11.76
N HIS A 866 -2.82 2.84 11.15
CA HIS A 866 -2.53 4.22 10.83
C HIS A 866 -1.81 4.33 9.48
N LYS A 867 -2.02 5.44 8.77
CA LYS A 867 -1.29 5.75 7.54
C LYS A 867 -0.21 6.79 7.88
N PRO A 868 1.09 6.53 7.63
CA PRO A 868 2.16 7.51 7.86
C PRO A 868 1.87 8.80 7.10
N SER A 869 1.81 9.93 7.80
CA SER A 869 1.30 11.22 7.29
C SER A 869 2.12 11.83 6.15
N ASN A 870 3.38 11.42 5.98
CA ASN A 870 4.35 12.17 5.17
C ASN A 870 4.73 11.51 3.83
N ARG A 871 4.09 10.41 3.43
CA ARG A 871 4.39 9.76 2.13
C ARG A 871 3.09 9.36 1.43
N PRO A 872 2.76 9.91 0.24
CA PRO A 872 1.50 9.60 -0.46
C PRO A 872 1.31 8.09 -0.72
N ASN A 873 2.42 7.38 -0.91
CA ASN A 873 2.47 5.93 -1.15
C ASN A 873 2.78 5.11 0.12
N SER A 874 2.65 5.68 1.32
CA SER A 874 2.82 4.91 2.56
C SER A 874 1.74 3.84 2.69
N LYS A 875 2.16 2.61 2.97
CA LYS A 875 1.25 1.51 3.28
C LYS A 875 0.62 1.75 4.66
N LYS A 876 -0.62 1.26 4.85
CA LYS A 876 -1.27 1.22 6.18
C LYS A 876 -0.36 0.38 7.09
N LEU A 877 0.06 0.96 8.21
CA LEU A 877 0.79 0.26 9.26
C LEU A 877 -0.23 -0.19 10.31
N TYR A 878 -0.09 -1.43 10.75
CA TYR A 878 -0.86 -2.02 11.83
C TYR A 878 0.06 -2.12 13.03
N GLN A 879 -0.21 -1.30 14.03
CA GLN A 879 0.40 -1.44 15.34
C GLN A 879 -0.46 -2.40 16.16
N MET A 880 0.15 -3.49 16.60
CA MET A 880 -0.48 -4.45 17.50
C MET A 880 0.08 -4.22 18.89
N SER A 881 -0.77 -4.26 19.92
CA SER A 881 -0.31 -4.10 21.29
C SER A 881 -0.99 -5.05 22.27
N ILE A 882 -0.18 -5.64 23.15
CA ILE A 882 -0.66 -6.46 24.26
C ILE A 882 -0.28 -5.73 25.54
N ARG A 883 -1.28 -5.41 26.36
CA ARG A 883 -1.12 -4.56 27.54
C ARG A 883 -1.90 -5.11 28.73
N GLY A 884 -1.48 -4.68 29.92
CA GLY A 884 -2.20 -4.92 31.17
C GLY A 884 -1.81 -6.22 31.86
N SER A 885 -1.92 -6.22 33.19
CA SER A 885 -1.61 -7.35 34.07
C SER A 885 -2.36 -8.63 33.70
N SER A 886 -3.60 -8.50 33.24
CA SER A 886 -4.45 -9.61 32.77
C SER A 886 -3.81 -10.42 31.65
N ASN A 887 -3.31 -9.73 30.63
CA ASN A 887 -2.64 -10.37 29.51
C ASN A 887 -1.26 -10.88 29.92
N PHE A 888 -0.58 -10.18 30.83
CA PHE A 888 0.68 -10.64 31.39
C PHE A 888 0.53 -11.99 32.11
N ASP A 889 -0.46 -12.13 33.01
CA ASP A 889 -0.71 -13.36 33.76
C ASP A 889 -0.96 -14.55 32.81
N LEU A 890 -1.78 -14.35 31.77
CA LEU A 890 -2.03 -15.35 30.74
C LEU A 890 -0.76 -15.72 29.97
N LEU A 891 0.01 -14.73 29.55
CA LEU A 891 1.26 -14.95 28.82
C LEU A 891 2.31 -15.63 29.71
N LYS A 892 2.40 -15.31 31.00
CA LYS A 892 3.33 -15.92 31.97
C LYS A 892 3.10 -17.42 32.13
N HIS A 893 1.85 -17.87 32.06
CA HIS A 893 1.53 -19.31 32.04
C HIS A 893 2.03 -20.04 30.78
N HIS A 894 2.31 -19.31 29.71
CA HIS A 894 2.78 -19.87 28.45
C HIS A 894 4.27 -19.63 28.19
N PHE A 895 4.86 -18.64 28.86
CA PHE A 895 6.21 -18.14 28.62
C PHE A 895 6.94 -17.89 29.96
N GLU A 896 7.79 -18.84 30.35
CA GLU A 896 8.47 -18.86 31.65
C GLU A 896 9.43 -17.67 31.86
N ASN A 897 9.97 -17.12 30.76
CA ASN A 897 11.01 -16.07 30.79
C ASN A 897 10.47 -14.63 30.67
N LEU A 898 9.18 -14.40 30.94
CA LEU A 898 8.66 -13.03 30.93
C LEU A 898 9.11 -12.27 32.19
N PRO A 899 9.63 -11.03 32.06
CA PRO A 899 10.12 -10.25 33.20
C PRO A 899 8.99 -9.93 34.18
N GLU A 900 9.29 -9.86 35.47
CA GLU A 900 8.32 -9.42 36.48
C GLU A 900 7.95 -7.94 36.32
N ILE A 901 6.70 -7.60 36.64
CA ILE A 901 6.11 -6.28 36.34
C ILE A 901 5.34 -5.78 37.56
N ASP A 902 5.36 -4.47 37.79
CA ASP A 902 4.51 -3.81 38.78
C ASP A 902 3.05 -3.76 38.30
N TYR A 903 2.16 -4.42 39.05
CA TYR A 903 0.77 -4.67 38.66
C TYR A 903 -0.17 -3.47 38.81
N THR A 904 0.31 -2.30 39.22
CA THR A 904 -0.56 -1.34 39.89
C THR A 904 -1.49 -0.47 39.02
N THR A 905 -1.39 -0.37 37.68
CA THR A 905 -2.23 0.65 36.96
C THR A 905 -2.71 0.43 35.50
N SER A 906 -2.54 -0.69 34.80
CA SER A 906 -2.71 -0.69 33.30
C SER A 906 -3.63 -1.74 32.65
N ASP A 907 -4.56 -2.34 33.39
CA ASP A 907 -5.44 -3.39 32.87
C ASP A 907 -6.43 -2.91 31.77
N ILE A 908 -6.64 -3.73 30.73
CA ILE A 908 -7.59 -3.43 29.65
C ILE A 908 -9.02 -3.47 30.21
N ARG A 909 -9.67 -2.29 30.22
CA ARG A 909 -11.07 -2.15 30.65
C ARG A 909 -12.02 -2.78 29.65
N THR A 910 -13.13 -3.37 30.13
CA THR A 910 -14.14 -3.93 29.23
C THR A 910 -14.74 -2.84 28.33
N SER A 911 -15.06 -3.23 27.09
CA SER A 911 -15.80 -2.37 26.16
C SER A 911 -17.25 -2.14 26.61
N VAL A 912 -17.79 -3.06 27.42
CA VAL A 912 -19.16 -3.00 27.98
C VAL A 912 -19.19 -2.14 29.23
N ASN A 913 -20.29 -1.39 29.42
CA ASN A 913 -20.57 -0.63 30.63
C ASN A 913 -20.96 -1.55 31.80
N ASN A 914 -19.96 -2.18 32.43
CA ASN A 914 -20.22 -3.09 33.53
C ASN A 914 -20.65 -2.40 34.82
N GLN A 915 -20.60 -1.07 34.92
CA GLN A 915 -21.07 -0.36 36.11
C GLN A 915 -22.56 -0.61 36.38
N ILE A 916 -23.39 -0.61 35.33
CA ILE A 916 -24.83 -0.89 35.45
C ILE A 916 -25.04 -2.36 35.83
N LEU A 917 -24.34 -3.28 35.16
CA LEU A 917 -24.43 -4.72 35.43
C LEU A 917 -24.01 -5.07 36.86
N MET A 918 -22.90 -4.49 37.35
CA MET A 918 -22.42 -4.73 38.72
C MET A 918 -23.37 -4.18 39.78
N ARG A 919 -24.10 -3.08 39.49
CA ARG A 919 -25.15 -2.58 40.39
C ARG A 919 -26.34 -3.51 40.45
N LYS A 920 -26.84 -3.95 39.29
CA LYS A 920 -27.93 -4.93 39.22
C LYS A 920 -27.55 -6.21 39.95
N LEU A 921 -26.32 -6.69 39.74
CA LEU A 921 -25.78 -7.86 40.44
C LEU A 921 -25.74 -7.66 41.95
N ASN A 922 -25.29 -6.50 42.44
CA ASN A 922 -25.29 -6.21 43.87
C ASN A 922 -26.70 -6.25 44.48
N LEU A 923 -27.69 -5.71 43.77
CA LEU A 923 -29.09 -5.72 44.21
C LEU A 923 -29.67 -7.14 44.20
N GLU A 924 -29.38 -7.95 43.18
CA GLU A 924 -29.81 -9.36 43.14
C GLU A 924 -29.19 -10.17 44.28
N LEU A 925 -27.89 -10.00 44.55
CA LEU A 925 -27.21 -10.68 45.66
C LEU A 925 -27.81 -10.30 47.02
N GLN A 926 -28.10 -9.02 47.24
CA GLN A 926 -28.75 -8.54 48.47
C GLN A 926 -30.14 -9.12 48.62
N LYS A 927 -30.93 -9.15 47.53
CA LYS A 927 -32.30 -9.67 47.54
C LYS A 927 -32.36 -11.18 47.76
N MET A 928 -31.50 -11.96 47.11
CA MET A 928 -31.56 -13.42 47.11
C MET A 928 -30.81 -14.05 48.28
N TYR A 929 -29.70 -13.45 48.71
CA TYR A 929 -28.76 -14.07 49.66
C TYR A 929 -28.45 -13.16 50.86
N GLY A 930 -29.04 -11.96 50.94
CA GLY A 930 -28.77 -11.02 52.04
C GLY A 930 -27.33 -10.48 52.08
N ILE A 931 -26.54 -10.69 51.03
CA ILE A 931 -25.11 -10.34 50.98
C ILE A 931 -24.82 -9.29 49.92
N SER A 932 -23.84 -8.42 50.17
CA SER A 932 -23.42 -7.38 49.21
C SER A 932 -22.06 -7.67 48.58
N LEU A 933 -21.78 -7.07 47.41
CA LEU A 933 -20.45 -7.13 46.79
C LEU A 933 -19.36 -6.50 47.70
N ARG A 934 -19.72 -5.53 48.54
CA ARG A 934 -18.79 -4.95 49.53
C ARG A 934 -18.36 -5.97 50.56
N GLU A 935 -19.32 -6.73 51.07
CA GLU A 935 -19.06 -7.77 52.05
C GLU A 935 -18.21 -8.90 51.46
N LEU A 936 -18.57 -9.38 50.26
CA LEU A 936 -17.79 -10.38 49.53
C LEU A 936 -16.36 -9.90 49.25
N SER A 937 -16.19 -8.63 48.90
CA SER A 937 -14.86 -8.06 48.68
C SER A 937 -14.04 -7.94 49.97
N ASN A 938 -14.66 -7.54 51.08
CA ASN A 938 -14.01 -7.46 52.39
C ASN A 938 -13.54 -8.84 52.88
N ARG A 939 -14.29 -9.90 52.53
CA ARG A 939 -13.93 -11.30 52.79
C ARG A 939 -12.85 -11.84 51.84
N GLY A 940 -12.42 -11.07 50.84
CA GLY A 940 -11.43 -11.50 49.84
C GLY A 940 -11.96 -12.47 48.78
N ILE A 941 -13.28 -12.73 48.75
CA ILE A 941 -13.91 -13.64 47.79
C ILE A 941 -13.87 -13.06 46.36
N ILE A 942 -14.05 -11.74 46.26
CA ILE A 942 -14.00 -11.01 44.98
C ILE A 942 -13.05 -9.81 45.05
N PRO A 943 -12.55 -9.31 43.90
CA PRO A 943 -11.65 -8.14 43.88
C PRO A 943 -12.30 -6.85 44.38
N LYS A 944 -11.54 -6.01 45.10
CA LYS A 944 -11.96 -4.67 45.60
C LYS A 944 -12.53 -3.76 44.52
N ASN A 945 -12.01 -3.85 43.30
CA ASN A 945 -12.47 -3.06 42.17
C ASN A 945 -13.93 -3.37 41.78
N ALA A 946 -14.39 -4.62 41.94
CA ALA A 946 -15.74 -5.03 41.60
C ALA A 946 -16.78 -4.33 42.49
N GLN A 947 -16.53 -4.28 43.80
CA GLN A 947 -17.32 -3.47 44.74
C GLN A 947 -17.25 -1.98 44.39
N HIS A 948 -16.05 -1.45 44.15
CA HIS A 948 -15.87 -0.02 43.91
C HIS A 948 -16.70 0.47 42.74
N ILE A 949 -16.77 -0.32 41.66
CA ILE A 949 -17.54 0.00 40.46
C ILE A 949 -19.05 -0.05 40.73
N ALA A 950 -19.52 -1.02 41.52
CA ALA A 950 -20.93 -1.07 41.92
C ALA A 950 -21.36 0.17 42.74
N THR A 951 -20.47 0.68 43.59
CA THR A 951 -20.80 1.72 44.59
C THR A 951 -20.57 3.16 44.14
N GLN A 952 -19.63 3.42 43.21
CA GLN A 952 -19.37 4.79 42.76
C GLN A 952 -20.42 5.29 41.77
N LEU A 953 -21.11 6.38 42.10
CA LEU A 953 -22.07 7.06 41.21
C LEU A 953 -21.42 8.06 40.24
N LYS A 954 -20.26 8.63 40.61
CA LYS A 954 -19.68 9.80 39.91
C LYS A 954 -18.57 9.49 38.92
N ARG A 955 -17.96 8.30 38.94
CA ARG A 955 -16.88 7.92 38.01
C ARG A 955 -17.39 6.85 37.03
N LYS A 956 -17.35 7.14 35.73
CA LYS A 956 -17.60 6.16 34.65
C LYS A 956 -16.36 5.28 34.47
N THR A 957 -16.15 4.32 35.37
CA THR A 957 -15.05 3.37 35.29
C THR A 957 -15.57 1.95 35.12
N ASN A 958 -15.10 1.27 34.07
CA ASN A 958 -15.40 -0.14 33.84
C ASN A 958 -14.34 -1.03 34.52
N LEU A 959 -14.79 -2.18 35.02
CA LEU A 959 -13.95 -3.30 35.47
C LEU A 959 -13.11 -3.81 34.29
N SER A 960 -11.91 -4.33 34.54
CA SER A 960 -11.21 -5.13 33.53
C SER A 960 -11.89 -6.47 33.37
N GLU A 961 -11.71 -7.10 32.21
CA GLU A 961 -12.43 -8.34 31.91
C GLU A 961 -11.97 -9.52 32.77
N VAL A 962 -10.69 -9.56 33.16
CA VAL A 962 -10.19 -10.58 34.10
C VAL A 962 -10.75 -10.35 35.49
N LEU A 963 -10.82 -9.10 35.95
CA LEU A 963 -11.44 -8.81 37.25
C LEU A 963 -12.94 -9.16 37.25
N LEU A 964 -13.63 -9.02 36.12
CA LEU A 964 -15.00 -9.52 35.96
C LEU A 964 -15.04 -11.05 36.10
N LEU A 965 -14.19 -11.79 35.39
CA LEU A 965 -14.16 -13.25 35.50
C LEU A 965 -13.79 -13.71 36.91
N LYS A 966 -12.78 -13.11 37.55
CA LYS A 966 -12.42 -13.42 38.95
C LYS A 966 -13.58 -13.18 39.91
N THR A 967 -14.39 -12.14 39.65
CA THR A 967 -15.62 -11.89 40.41
C THR A 967 -16.64 -13.01 40.20
N LEU A 968 -16.86 -13.44 38.96
CA LEU A 968 -17.79 -14.54 38.64
C LEU A 968 -17.34 -15.87 39.24
N ASP A 969 -16.04 -16.18 39.20
CA ASP A 969 -15.47 -17.39 39.80
C ASP A 969 -15.62 -17.38 41.32
N GLY A 970 -15.35 -16.24 41.98
CA GLY A 970 -15.58 -16.08 43.42
C GLY A 970 -17.04 -16.32 43.81
N LEU A 971 -17.99 -15.74 43.06
CA LEU A 971 -19.42 -15.95 43.28
C LEU A 971 -19.85 -17.41 43.04
N ARG A 972 -19.31 -18.07 42.02
CA ARG A 972 -19.59 -19.47 41.73
C ARG A 972 -19.07 -20.40 42.84
N ASN A 973 -17.85 -20.17 43.32
CA ASN A 973 -17.23 -20.99 44.36
C ASN A 973 -18.03 -20.92 45.68
N GLU A 974 -18.59 -19.75 45.98
CA GLU A 974 -19.50 -19.53 47.12
C GLU A 974 -20.95 -19.98 46.85
N LYS A 975 -21.23 -20.57 45.68
CA LYS A 975 -22.58 -20.99 45.24
C LYS A 975 -23.60 -19.84 45.19
N LEU A 976 -23.16 -18.59 45.02
CA LEU A 976 -23.98 -17.38 44.93
C LEU A 976 -24.43 -17.09 43.49
N LEU A 977 -25.19 -18.01 42.91
CA LEU A 977 -25.57 -17.98 41.49
C LEU A 977 -26.92 -17.27 41.28
N THR A 978 -26.92 -15.95 41.09
CA THR A 978 -28.11 -15.21 40.66
C THR A 978 -28.42 -15.43 39.17
N PRO A 979 -29.63 -15.09 38.67
CA PRO A 979 -29.93 -15.10 37.24
C PRO A 979 -28.93 -14.26 36.41
N LEU A 980 -28.55 -13.07 36.89
CA LEU A 980 -27.56 -12.23 36.20
C LEU A 980 -26.16 -12.85 36.21
N VAL A 981 -25.74 -13.52 37.30
CA VAL A 981 -24.45 -14.26 37.32
C VAL A 981 -24.44 -15.31 36.21
N LYS A 982 -25.51 -16.10 36.08
CA LYS A 982 -25.62 -17.12 35.02
C LYS A 982 -25.52 -16.52 33.61
N LYS A 983 -26.21 -15.39 33.36
CA LYS A 983 -26.11 -14.67 32.07
C LYS A 983 -24.69 -14.13 31.81
N LEU A 984 -24.08 -13.48 32.80
CA LEU A 984 -22.71 -12.96 32.71
C LEU A 984 -21.71 -14.09 32.43
N GLU A 985 -21.86 -15.25 33.08
CA GLU A 985 -21.02 -16.41 32.83
C GLU A 985 -21.21 -16.99 31.44
N GLN A 986 -22.45 -17.10 30.97
CA GLN A 986 -22.76 -17.58 29.61
C GLN A 986 -22.09 -16.71 28.54
N VAL A 987 -22.11 -15.38 28.72
CA VAL A 987 -21.53 -14.43 27.77
C VAL A 987 -20.01 -14.34 27.91
N PHE A 988 -19.50 -13.94 29.08
CA PHE A 988 -18.11 -13.48 29.24
C PHE A 988 -17.09 -14.60 29.43
N ARG A 989 -17.48 -15.84 29.76
CA ARG A 989 -16.50 -16.94 29.92
C ARG A 989 -15.83 -17.31 28.60
N LYS A 990 -16.55 -17.22 27.48
CA LYS A 990 -16.04 -17.59 26.14
C LYS A 990 -16.01 -16.44 25.15
N ASN A 991 -16.78 -15.39 25.38
CA ASN A 991 -16.83 -14.22 24.52
C ASN A 991 -16.35 -12.98 25.27
N THR A 992 -16.07 -11.95 24.50
CA THR A 992 -15.70 -10.62 24.96
C THR A 992 -16.26 -9.60 23.97
N PHE A 993 -16.00 -8.33 24.20
CA PHE A 993 -16.47 -7.24 23.36
C PHE A 993 -15.33 -6.34 22.92
N THR A 994 -15.32 -6.02 21.62
CA THR A 994 -14.50 -4.95 21.07
C THR A 994 -15.31 -3.66 20.94
N ARG A 995 -14.69 -2.51 21.23
CA ARG A 995 -15.33 -1.21 21.08
C ARG A 995 -15.09 -0.63 19.69
N ILE A 996 -16.16 -0.18 19.02
CA ILE A 996 -16.06 0.55 17.75
C ILE A 996 -15.33 1.88 17.99
N LYS A 997 -14.26 2.11 17.25
CA LYS A 997 -13.47 3.35 17.26
C LYS A 997 -13.86 4.28 16.12
N LYS A 998 -14.15 3.70 14.95
CA LYS A 998 -14.45 4.45 13.73
C LYS A 998 -15.26 3.57 12.78
N ILE A 999 -16.16 4.19 12.02
CA ILE A 999 -16.89 3.56 10.91
C ILE A 999 -16.49 4.30 9.63
N ILE A 1000 -16.13 3.56 8.59
CA ILE A 1000 -15.70 4.12 7.31
C ILE A 1000 -16.60 3.51 6.23
N SER A 1001 -17.45 4.33 5.60
CA SER A 1001 -18.21 3.90 4.40
C SER A 1001 -17.31 3.99 3.16
N SER A 1002 -17.30 2.91 2.38
CA SER A 1002 -16.77 2.90 1.02
C SER A 1002 -17.80 3.48 0.07
N LYS A 1003 -17.44 4.59 -0.59
CA LYS A 1003 -18.24 5.19 -1.66
C LYS A 1003 -18.23 4.37 -2.96
N THR A 1004 -17.41 3.34 -3.04
CA THR A 1004 -17.35 2.45 -4.20
C THR A 1004 -18.20 1.22 -3.90
N PRO A 1005 -19.32 1.01 -4.62
CA PRO A 1005 -20.10 -0.20 -4.48
C PRO A 1005 -19.24 -1.42 -4.78
N ASN A 1006 -19.35 -2.46 -3.97
CA ASN A 1006 -18.74 -3.76 -4.21
C ASN A 1006 -19.75 -4.85 -3.85
N ASN A 1007 -19.55 -6.05 -4.37
CA ASN A 1007 -20.39 -7.19 -3.98
C ASN A 1007 -20.21 -7.42 -2.48
N SER A 1008 -21.31 -7.58 -1.76
CA SER A 1008 -21.28 -8.12 -0.40
C SER A 1008 -21.55 -9.63 -0.45
N TYR A 1009 -21.20 -10.32 0.63
CA TYR A 1009 -21.31 -11.76 0.71
C TYR A 1009 -21.88 -12.13 2.07
N ASN A 1010 -22.93 -12.93 2.04
CA ASN A 1010 -23.55 -13.53 3.21
C ASN A 1010 -23.17 -15.01 3.26
N ILE A 1011 -22.88 -15.49 4.47
CA ILE A 1011 -22.58 -16.89 4.73
C ILE A 1011 -23.61 -17.39 5.73
N SER A 1012 -24.45 -18.33 5.30
CA SER A 1012 -25.35 -19.05 6.20
C SER A 1012 -24.61 -20.24 6.80
N VAL A 1013 -24.77 -20.44 8.10
CA VAL A 1013 -24.09 -21.50 8.85
C VAL A 1013 -25.05 -22.20 9.83
N ASP A 1014 -24.67 -23.38 10.33
CA ASP A 1014 -25.42 -24.15 11.34
C ASP A 1014 -25.23 -23.61 12.79
N GLY A 1015 -25.29 -22.29 12.92
CA GLY A 1015 -25.21 -21.52 14.15
C GLY A 1015 -25.72 -20.11 13.94
N ILE A 1016 -25.72 -19.27 14.98
CA ILE A 1016 -26.27 -17.92 14.89
C ILE A 1016 -25.37 -16.95 14.10
N GLY A 1017 -24.10 -17.32 13.84
CA GLY A 1017 -23.16 -16.46 13.12
C GLY A 1017 -21.75 -17.01 12.98
N TYR A 1018 -20.92 -16.29 12.24
CA TYR A 1018 -19.54 -16.66 11.92
C TYR A 1018 -18.53 -15.54 12.28
N CYS A 1019 -17.28 -15.94 12.55
CA CYS A 1019 -16.19 -15.02 12.84
C CYS A 1019 -15.62 -14.42 11.56
N SER A 1020 -15.53 -13.10 11.50
CA SER A 1020 -14.97 -12.39 10.35
C SER A 1020 -13.98 -11.30 10.74
N GLY A 1021 -12.97 -11.14 9.89
CA GLY A 1021 -12.00 -10.05 9.91
C GLY A 1021 -10.96 -10.09 11.01
N THR A 1022 -10.07 -9.09 11.01
CA THR A 1022 -8.93 -9.06 11.95
C THR A 1022 -9.37 -8.86 13.39
N ALA A 1023 -10.58 -8.34 13.63
CA ALA A 1023 -11.17 -8.25 14.96
C ALA A 1023 -11.81 -9.56 15.45
N PHE A 1024 -12.02 -10.56 14.57
CA PHE A 1024 -12.80 -11.76 14.82
C PHE A 1024 -14.20 -11.45 15.36
N VAL A 1025 -14.91 -10.51 14.75
CA VAL A 1025 -16.28 -10.17 15.18
C VAL A 1025 -17.25 -11.23 14.67
N TYR A 1026 -18.28 -11.53 15.46
CA TYR A 1026 -19.39 -12.37 15.00
C TYR A 1026 -20.32 -11.57 14.07
N VAL A 1027 -20.43 -12.03 12.83
CA VAL A 1027 -21.43 -11.58 11.86
C VAL A 1027 -22.59 -12.58 11.91
N LYS A 1028 -23.82 -12.09 12.04
CA LYS A 1028 -25.02 -12.95 12.09
C LYS A 1028 -25.16 -13.73 10.78
N SER A 1029 -25.54 -14.99 10.93
CA SER A 1029 -25.97 -15.85 9.82
C SER A 1029 -27.44 -15.58 9.52
N GLU A 1030 -27.78 -15.44 8.25
CA GLU A 1030 -29.19 -15.41 7.85
C GLU A 1030 -29.76 -16.82 7.95
N GLU A 1031 -30.86 -16.96 8.71
CA GLU A 1031 -31.68 -18.17 8.70
C GLU A 1031 -32.43 -18.17 7.37
N LYS A 1032 -32.24 -19.21 6.55
CA LYS A 1032 -33.16 -19.45 5.44
C LYS A 1032 -34.45 -19.99 6.04
N GLU A 1033 -35.52 -19.21 5.91
CA GLU A 1033 -36.90 -19.65 6.17
C GLU A 1033 -37.30 -20.82 5.28
#